data_AF-A0A859FEZ0-F1
#
_entry.id   AF-A0A859FEZ0-F1
#
_cell.length_a   1.000
_cell.length_b   1.000
_cell.length_c   1.000
_cell.angle_alpha   90.00
_cell.angle_beta   90.00
_cell.angle_gamma   90.00
#
_symmetry.space_group_name_H-M   'P 1'
#
loop_
_entity.id
_entity.type
_entity.pdbx_description
1 polymer ?
#
loop_
_entity_poly.entity_id
_entity_poly.type
_entity_poly.pdbx_seq_one_letter_code
_entity_poly.pdbx_strand_id
1 'polypeptide(L)'
;MFSSLFSGSSGVGGDPAEWMRSVLSGRKSQSGARVNEVSSMQLPAVWACVRVLAESVAQTPIHIYERVGADRRVTALNHHLYQMLHLRPNHEMSAATFKETLMVHITLWGNGYCEIEYNEFGEPIALWPLMPNETWKYRDPQSGEIKYTTIIPHGKDNRRAVTLPSYRVLHIPGISMNGLTGISVIRAHIESIGLGKAAQEFGSRFYSNGLNTGGVVTHPGELSDKAYARLKSDLEAKNTGLSNANRMMLLEEGMTYQKIGIPPDDAQFLETRKYQNQEVARIFRVPPHMIQDLEKATFSNIEHQSIDFWKYTMMPWFTKWEQSINNQLIFGEYRTRYYSEFDPNSLMRGDSAARASYYNTMLQNGSFSHNEVRRKENMDPIEHGDVHFVPLNMIPLDQAVGGTANDTDSENEEPDQEEERMRPLTEVRSLPQHEQRTRIYQIRSAQSRKRIKQNYESRIRMAAQRTVNFEARALRKKISDLATDRSTESFEGWLNNFYRNEMPDYLQEQFGSVFSRMGQEIKRAAEKEIGRDADDGQVQEFIRKYIASFIARYTSSSKGQILALLRTPAEDVEDDDMDELLLDRIDEWQDTRADKVAMNESVKLGSAVAKTVFAIAGIVLIRWLAFGSQTCNLCSELDGQTIGVQEKFVNKGQEVGDMTDYQGTGHPPLHQGCECEIVAEE
;
A
#
# COMPACT_ATOMS: atom_id res chain seq x y z
N MET A 1 -1.27 14.01 37.60
CA MET A 1 -0.79 14.79 36.43
C MET A 1 -1.82 14.98 35.31
N PHE A 2 -2.90 14.19 35.22
CA PHE A 2 -3.89 14.35 34.14
C PHE A 2 -4.83 15.58 34.28
N SER A 3 -5.07 16.09 35.49
CA SER A 3 -6.05 17.17 35.74
C SER A 3 -5.72 18.53 35.10
N SER A 4 -4.44 18.91 35.00
CA SER A 4 -4.01 20.22 34.46
C SER A 4 -4.01 20.32 32.92
N LEU A 5 -4.27 19.21 32.22
CA LEU A 5 -4.47 19.23 30.76
C LEU A 5 -5.82 19.85 30.36
N PHE A 6 -6.75 20.00 31.32
CA PHE A 6 -8.17 20.25 31.05
C PHE A 6 -8.71 21.61 31.50
N SER A 7 -7.92 22.46 32.17
CA SER A 7 -8.33 23.85 32.46
C SER A 7 -7.88 24.78 31.33
N GLY A 8 -8.75 25.00 30.35
CA GLY A 8 -8.64 26.17 29.48
C GLY A 8 -8.80 27.42 30.35
N SER A 9 -7.77 28.26 30.40
CA SER A 9 -7.82 29.53 31.13
C SER A 9 -8.89 30.43 30.51
N SER A 10 -10.00 30.58 31.21
CA SER A 10 -11.00 31.62 31.02
C SER A 10 -10.37 32.98 31.33
N GLY A 11 -9.90 33.67 30.30
CA GLY A 11 -9.40 35.04 30.36
C GLY A 11 -9.93 35.81 29.17
N VAL A 12 -11.16 36.29 29.27
CA VAL A 12 -11.75 37.23 28.29
C VAL A 12 -11.28 38.62 28.70
N GLY A 13 -10.27 39.14 28.01
CA GLY A 13 -9.77 40.50 28.15
C GLY A 13 -8.24 40.54 28.29
N GLY A 14 -7.53 40.63 27.16
CA GLY A 14 -6.06 40.73 27.16
C GLY A 14 -5.55 41.32 25.85
N ASP A 15 -4.65 42.29 25.98
CA ASP A 15 -3.76 42.92 24.99
C ASP A 15 -3.50 42.04 23.74
N PRO A 16 -3.54 42.57 22.50
CA PRO A 16 -3.12 41.86 21.28
C PRO A 16 -1.75 41.14 21.38
N ALA A 17 -0.87 41.56 22.30
CA ALA A 17 0.36 40.84 22.58
C ALA A 17 0.16 39.48 23.30
N GLU A 18 -0.89 39.28 24.09
CA GLU A 18 -1.11 38.04 24.86
C GLU A 18 -1.58 36.86 24.02
N TRP A 19 -2.47 37.06 23.03
CA TRP A 19 -2.87 35.97 22.12
C TRP A 19 -1.70 35.59 21.20
N MET A 20 -0.94 36.58 20.72
CA MET A 20 0.26 36.34 19.92
C MET A 20 1.32 35.62 20.76
N ARG A 21 1.50 36.01 22.04
CA ARG A 21 2.34 35.26 22.99
C ARG A 21 1.81 33.86 23.23
N SER A 22 0.52 33.62 23.36
CA SER A 22 -0.09 32.29 23.56
C SER A 22 0.10 31.36 22.34
N VAL A 23 -0.18 31.88 21.14
CA VAL A 23 0.01 31.19 19.85
C VAL A 23 1.49 30.96 19.54
N LEU A 24 2.39 31.85 20.00
CA LEU A 24 3.84 31.68 19.84
C LEU A 24 4.51 30.92 20.99
N SER A 25 3.95 30.94 22.20
CA SER A 25 4.62 30.38 23.39
C SER A 25 4.47 28.87 23.48
N GLY A 26 3.37 28.32 22.97
CA GLY A 26 3.05 26.90 23.07
C GLY A 26 3.11 26.36 24.50
N ARG A 27 2.87 25.06 24.66
CA ARG A 27 3.19 24.38 25.92
C ARG A 27 4.61 23.81 25.81
N LYS A 28 5.37 23.88 26.91
CA LYS A 28 6.72 23.31 26.97
C LYS A 28 6.59 21.81 27.22
N SER A 29 7.14 20.98 26.32
CA SER A 29 7.30 19.54 26.56
C SER A 29 8.36 19.29 27.64
N GLN A 30 8.40 18.08 28.18
CA GLN A 30 9.45 17.67 29.13
C GLN A 30 10.84 17.66 28.48
N SER A 31 10.91 17.44 27.16
CA SER A 31 12.16 17.63 26.38
C SER A 31 12.61 19.09 26.27
N GLY A 32 11.80 20.05 26.72
CA GLY A 32 12.11 21.47 26.74
C GLY A 32 11.68 22.25 25.50
N ALA A 33 11.29 21.56 24.42
CA ALA A 33 10.78 22.17 23.20
C ALA A 33 9.38 22.78 23.42
N ARG A 34 9.11 23.91 22.77
CA ARG A 34 7.77 24.53 22.76
C ARG A 34 6.97 23.96 21.59
N VAL A 35 5.78 23.46 21.89
CA VAL A 35 4.89 22.82 20.93
C VAL A 35 3.50 23.42 21.03
N ASN A 36 2.96 23.74 19.86
CA ASN A 36 1.58 24.13 19.60
C ASN A 36 1.24 23.72 18.17
N GLU A 37 -0.01 23.92 17.77
CA GLU A 37 -0.55 23.47 16.50
C GLU A 37 0.19 24.06 15.27
N VAL A 38 0.68 25.30 15.38
CA VAL A 38 1.44 25.95 14.30
C VAL A 38 2.88 25.47 14.27
N SER A 39 3.54 25.41 15.42
CA SER A 39 4.95 25.01 15.52
C SER A 39 5.16 23.51 15.38
N SER A 40 4.12 22.68 15.52
CA SER A 40 4.18 21.26 15.18
C SER A 40 4.26 21.03 13.67
N MET A 41 3.66 21.91 12.87
CA MET A 41 3.74 21.85 11.39
C MET A 41 5.17 22.08 10.85
N GLN A 42 6.09 22.59 11.68
CA GLN A 42 7.51 22.68 11.33
C GLN A 42 8.21 21.31 11.31
N LEU A 43 7.62 20.28 11.93
CA LEU A 43 8.13 18.91 11.86
C LEU A 43 7.63 18.26 10.56
N PRO A 44 8.52 17.80 9.67
CA PRO A 44 8.12 17.30 8.35
C PRO A 44 7.11 16.15 8.38
N ALA A 45 7.23 15.23 9.34
CA ALA A 45 6.30 14.12 9.50
C ALA A 45 4.88 14.59 9.84
N VAL A 46 4.74 15.63 10.68
CA VAL A 46 3.43 16.20 11.03
C VAL A 46 2.83 16.91 9.81
N TRP A 47 3.63 17.71 9.11
CA TRP A 47 3.21 18.37 7.88
C TRP A 47 2.70 17.35 6.84
N ALA A 48 3.47 16.30 6.59
CA ALA A 48 3.12 15.25 5.64
C ALA A 48 1.81 14.54 6.02
N CYS A 49 1.65 14.16 7.29
CA CYS A 49 0.41 13.50 7.75
C CYS A 49 -0.82 14.40 7.60
N VAL A 50 -0.72 15.67 8.03
CA VAL A 50 -1.82 16.63 7.94
C VAL A 50 -2.18 16.89 6.48
N ARG A 51 -1.17 17.07 5.63
CA ARG A 51 -1.33 17.27 4.18
C ARG A 51 -2.04 16.08 3.53
N VAL A 52 -1.57 14.86 3.76
CA VAL A 52 -2.18 13.64 3.20
C VAL A 52 -3.65 13.52 3.58
N LEU A 53 -4.01 13.76 4.85
CA LEU A 53 -5.40 13.73 5.30
C LEU A 53 -6.24 14.84 4.67
N ALA A 54 -5.73 16.07 4.64
CA ALA A 54 -6.46 17.23 4.14
C ALA A 54 -6.69 17.15 2.62
N GLU A 55 -5.65 16.83 1.84
CA GLU A 55 -5.73 16.65 0.39
C GLU A 55 -6.64 15.46 0.03
N SER A 56 -6.60 14.36 0.81
CA SER A 56 -7.47 13.20 0.60
C SER A 56 -8.96 13.51 0.81
N VAL A 57 -9.31 14.43 1.72
CA VAL A 57 -10.70 14.92 1.85
C VAL A 57 -11.05 15.92 0.75
N ALA A 58 -10.08 16.77 0.36
CA ALA A 58 -10.29 17.79 -0.66
C ALA A 58 -10.55 17.18 -2.05
N GLN A 59 -9.86 16.10 -2.41
CA GLN A 59 -10.03 15.42 -3.71
C GLN A 59 -11.37 14.69 -3.84
N THR A 60 -11.94 14.21 -2.73
CA THR A 60 -13.18 13.44 -2.77
C THR A 60 -14.39 14.39 -2.85
N PRO A 61 -15.24 14.28 -3.88
CA PRO A 61 -16.41 15.15 -4.02
C PRO A 61 -17.50 14.75 -3.03
N ILE A 62 -18.21 15.77 -2.52
CA ILE A 62 -19.42 15.60 -1.73
C ILE A 62 -20.59 15.80 -2.68
N HIS A 63 -21.48 14.81 -2.75
CA HIS A 63 -22.71 14.88 -3.52
C HIS A 63 -23.91 15.04 -2.58
N ILE A 64 -24.91 15.78 -3.04
CA ILE A 64 -26.23 15.81 -2.41
C ILE A 64 -27.12 14.87 -3.20
N TYR A 65 -27.72 13.91 -2.52
CA TYR A 65 -28.66 12.96 -3.08
C TYR A 65 -30.07 13.24 -2.58
N GLU A 66 -31.03 13.05 -3.46
CA GLU A 66 -32.46 13.04 -3.18
C GLU A 66 -32.96 11.59 -3.15
N ARG A 67 -33.69 11.23 -2.08
CA ARG A 67 -34.41 9.97 -1.95
C ARG A 67 -35.73 10.06 -2.73
N VAL A 68 -35.85 9.24 -3.77
CA VAL A 68 -37.03 9.17 -4.62
C VAL A 68 -37.70 7.79 -4.41
N GLY A 69 -38.75 7.75 -3.59
CA GLY A 69 -39.37 6.48 -3.18
C GLY A 69 -38.54 5.73 -2.11
N ALA A 70 -38.75 4.42 -1.99
CA ALA A 70 -38.12 3.60 -0.94
C ALA A 70 -36.62 3.36 -1.20
N ASP A 71 -36.23 3.06 -2.45
CA ASP A 71 -34.89 2.53 -2.76
C ASP A 71 -34.10 3.31 -3.84
N ARG A 72 -34.65 4.38 -4.40
CA ARG A 72 -33.97 5.15 -5.45
C ARG A 72 -33.31 6.41 -4.88
N ARG A 73 -32.08 6.68 -5.30
CA ARG A 73 -31.39 7.96 -5.07
C ARG A 73 -31.03 8.64 -6.39
N VAL A 74 -31.19 9.96 -6.46
CA VAL A 74 -30.81 10.78 -7.62
C VAL A 74 -29.94 11.94 -7.13
N THR A 75 -28.89 12.30 -7.88
CA THR A 75 -28.05 13.45 -7.55
C THR A 75 -28.83 14.75 -7.69
N ALA A 76 -28.95 15.52 -6.62
CA ALA A 76 -29.71 16.77 -6.56
C ALA A 76 -28.85 17.98 -7.02
N LEU A 77 -28.58 18.06 -8.33
CA LEU A 77 -27.72 19.11 -8.91
C LEU A 77 -28.25 20.54 -8.71
N ASN A 78 -29.57 20.70 -8.61
CA ASN A 78 -30.23 22.00 -8.43
C ASN A 78 -30.33 22.44 -6.96
N HIS A 79 -29.84 21.64 -6.01
CA HIS A 79 -29.90 21.98 -4.60
C HIS A 79 -28.84 23.05 -4.24
N HIS A 80 -29.19 24.08 -3.47
CA HIS A 80 -28.26 25.18 -3.12
C HIS A 80 -26.97 24.67 -2.45
N LEU A 81 -27.08 23.70 -1.51
CA LEU A 81 -25.94 23.04 -0.89
C LEU A 81 -25.00 22.33 -1.88
N TYR A 82 -25.50 21.84 -3.03
CA TYR A 82 -24.65 21.19 -4.03
C TYR A 82 -23.63 22.18 -4.58
N GLN A 83 -24.07 23.39 -4.98
CA GLN A 83 -23.15 24.42 -5.49
C GLN A 83 -22.15 24.86 -4.41
N MET A 84 -22.62 25.01 -3.17
CA MET A 84 -21.79 25.46 -2.05
C MET A 84 -20.69 24.45 -1.67
N LEU A 85 -21.03 23.16 -1.59
CA LEU A 85 -20.10 22.10 -1.19
C LEU A 85 -19.26 21.54 -2.34
N HIS A 86 -19.72 21.69 -3.59
CA HIS A 86 -19.05 21.13 -4.77
C HIS A 86 -18.19 22.16 -5.51
N LEU A 87 -18.65 23.42 -5.62
CA LEU A 87 -17.95 24.46 -6.38
C LEU A 87 -17.27 25.46 -5.45
N ARG A 88 -18.08 26.19 -4.69
CA ARG A 88 -17.60 27.39 -4.00
C ARG A 88 -18.41 27.69 -2.73
N PRO A 89 -17.88 27.45 -1.53
CA PRO A 89 -18.60 27.66 -0.27
C PRO A 89 -18.73 29.12 0.13
N ASN A 90 -17.83 29.98 -0.32
CA ASN A 90 -17.89 31.44 -0.15
C ASN A 90 -17.10 32.11 -1.28
N HIS A 91 -17.17 33.44 -1.40
CA HIS A 91 -16.54 34.12 -2.53
C HIS A 91 -15.00 34.12 -2.52
N GLU A 92 -14.35 33.76 -1.41
CA GLU A 92 -12.89 33.81 -1.23
C GLU A 92 -12.18 32.49 -1.56
N MET A 93 -12.87 31.35 -1.48
CA MET A 93 -12.22 30.04 -1.60
C MET A 93 -13.04 29.01 -2.38
N SER A 94 -12.34 28.04 -2.99
CA SER A 94 -12.95 26.89 -3.64
C SER A 94 -13.44 25.85 -2.62
N ALA A 95 -14.33 24.95 -3.04
CA ALA A 95 -14.77 23.83 -2.21
C ALA A 95 -13.61 22.91 -1.77
N ALA A 96 -12.59 22.72 -2.63
CA ALA A 96 -11.40 21.95 -2.29
C ALA A 96 -10.61 22.61 -1.16
N THR A 97 -10.32 23.91 -1.29
CA THR A 97 -9.60 24.72 -0.28
C THR A 97 -10.35 24.75 1.05
N PHE A 98 -11.68 24.86 1.02
CA PHE A 98 -12.51 24.81 2.21
C PHE A 98 -12.40 23.47 2.94
N LYS A 99 -12.55 22.35 2.21
CA LYS A 99 -12.45 21.00 2.76
C LYS A 99 -11.07 20.76 3.38
N GLU A 100 -10.03 21.16 2.65
CA GLU A 100 -8.65 21.09 3.10
C GLU A 100 -8.44 21.89 4.40
N THR A 101 -8.84 23.17 4.41
CA THR A 101 -8.69 24.05 5.57
C THR A 101 -9.41 23.51 6.80
N LEU A 102 -10.66 23.07 6.64
CA LEU A 102 -11.43 22.54 7.76
C LEU A 102 -10.86 21.20 8.25
N MET A 103 -10.31 20.38 7.35
CA MET A 103 -9.63 19.15 7.74
C MET A 103 -8.34 19.44 8.52
N VAL A 104 -7.54 20.44 8.10
CA VAL A 104 -6.38 20.92 8.86
C VAL A 104 -6.79 21.35 10.27
N HIS A 105 -7.89 22.11 10.39
CA HIS A 105 -8.46 22.53 11.67
C HIS A 105 -8.80 21.34 12.57
N ILE A 106 -9.48 20.33 12.02
CA ILE A 106 -9.85 19.10 12.72
C ILE A 106 -8.61 18.32 13.15
N THR A 107 -7.61 18.16 12.29
CA THR A 107 -6.42 17.35 12.60
C THR A 107 -5.51 17.98 13.66
N LEU A 108 -5.38 19.30 13.66
CA LEU A 108 -4.47 20.01 14.56
C LEU A 108 -5.15 20.35 15.90
N TRP A 109 -6.30 21.03 15.85
CA TRP A 109 -7.02 21.50 17.04
C TRP A 109 -8.12 20.53 17.52
N GLY A 110 -8.40 19.47 16.77
CA GLY A 110 -9.44 18.50 17.08
C GLY A 110 -10.84 18.95 16.68
N ASN A 111 -11.01 20.16 16.15
CA ASN A 111 -12.32 20.74 15.86
C ASN A 111 -12.26 21.57 14.58
N GLY A 112 -13.21 21.32 13.67
CA GLY A 112 -13.48 22.19 12.53
C GLY A 112 -14.72 23.02 12.80
N TYR A 113 -14.59 24.35 12.78
CA TYR A 113 -15.71 25.28 12.92
C TYR A 113 -15.88 26.09 11.65
N CYS A 114 -17.14 26.34 11.31
CA CYS A 114 -17.51 27.16 10.19
C CYS A 114 -18.80 27.92 10.52
N GLU A 115 -18.81 29.23 10.35
CA GLU A 115 -20.04 30.02 10.42
C GLU A 115 -20.89 29.75 9.18
N ILE A 116 -22.20 29.63 9.39
CA ILE A 116 -23.20 29.44 8.35
C ILE A 116 -23.92 30.77 8.15
N GLU A 117 -23.78 31.31 6.95
CA GLU A 117 -24.53 32.49 6.51
C GLU A 117 -25.84 32.04 5.88
N TYR A 118 -26.94 32.67 6.29
CA TYR A 118 -28.30 32.35 5.86
C TYR A 118 -28.90 33.51 5.08
N ASN A 119 -29.71 33.21 4.06
CA ASN A 119 -30.55 34.21 3.40
C ASN A 119 -31.80 34.56 4.23
N GLU A 120 -32.61 35.51 3.74
CA GLU A 120 -33.87 35.94 4.35
C GLU A 120 -34.91 34.80 4.48
N PHE A 121 -34.78 33.75 3.67
CA PHE A 121 -35.63 32.56 3.68
C PHE A 121 -35.13 31.45 4.63
N GLY A 122 -34.00 31.67 5.33
CA GLY A 122 -33.43 30.71 6.27
C GLY A 122 -32.63 29.58 5.61
N GLU A 123 -32.21 29.73 4.35
CA GLU A 123 -31.38 28.76 3.63
C GLU A 123 -29.89 29.13 3.71
N PRO A 124 -28.98 28.17 3.95
CA PRO A 124 -27.54 28.39 3.88
C PRO A 124 -27.07 28.88 2.51
N ILE A 125 -26.41 30.04 2.47
CA ILE A 125 -25.84 30.65 1.27
C ILE A 125 -24.31 30.64 1.22
N ALA A 126 -23.65 30.66 2.38
CA ALA A 126 -22.20 30.63 2.46
C ALA A 126 -21.69 29.97 3.74
N LEU A 127 -20.48 29.44 3.64
CA LEU A 127 -19.75 28.78 4.72
C LEU A 127 -18.41 29.50 4.95
N TRP A 128 -18.22 30.04 6.14
CA TRP A 128 -17.03 30.79 6.55
C TRP A 128 -16.21 30.03 7.60
N PRO A 129 -15.03 29.47 7.25
CA PRO A 129 -14.18 28.80 8.22
C PRO A 129 -13.81 29.71 9.40
N LEU A 130 -14.02 29.22 10.61
CA LEU A 130 -13.63 29.91 11.85
C LEU A 130 -12.37 29.27 12.42
N MET A 131 -11.46 30.10 12.91
CA MET A 131 -10.23 29.64 13.54
C MET A 131 -10.52 28.91 14.86
N PRO A 132 -10.10 27.65 15.04
CA PRO A 132 -10.41 26.87 16.25
C PRO A 132 -9.73 27.38 17.53
N ASN A 133 -8.59 28.06 17.42
CA ASN A 133 -7.92 28.68 18.57
C ASN A 133 -8.66 29.94 19.09
N GLU A 134 -9.62 30.45 18.33
CA GLU A 134 -10.40 31.65 18.63
C GLU A 134 -11.88 31.35 18.81
N THR A 135 -12.29 30.07 18.73
CA THR A 135 -13.69 29.64 18.76
C THR A 135 -13.91 28.60 19.86
N TRP A 136 -14.85 28.88 20.76
CA TRP A 136 -15.17 28.02 21.90
C TRP A 136 -16.63 27.59 21.88
N LYS A 137 -16.85 26.28 21.90
CA LYS A 137 -18.17 25.67 22.09
C LYS A 137 -18.41 25.42 23.57
N TYR A 138 -19.53 25.90 24.09
CA TYR A 138 -19.93 25.65 25.47
C TYR A 138 -21.45 25.46 25.57
N ARG A 139 -21.87 24.81 26.66
CA ARG A 139 -23.28 24.75 27.03
C ARG A 139 -23.55 25.92 27.96
N ASP A 140 -24.50 26.77 27.60
CA ASP A 140 -24.92 27.89 28.43
C ASP A 140 -25.49 27.36 29.75
N PRO A 141 -24.94 27.73 30.92
CA PRO A 141 -25.46 27.28 32.21
C PRO A 141 -26.90 27.73 32.49
N GLN A 142 -27.35 28.83 31.88
CA GLN A 142 -28.68 29.39 32.13
C GLN A 142 -29.75 28.79 31.21
N SER A 143 -29.51 28.72 29.90
CA SER A 143 -30.49 28.19 28.95
C SER A 143 -30.33 26.69 28.67
N GLY A 144 -29.18 26.09 29.03
CA GLY A 144 -28.85 24.70 28.70
C GLY A 144 -28.53 24.48 27.21
N GLU A 145 -28.62 25.52 26.38
CA GLU A 145 -28.38 25.45 24.93
C GLU A 145 -26.88 25.47 24.61
N ILE A 146 -26.54 24.92 23.44
CA ILE A 146 -25.18 24.98 22.91
C ILE A 146 -24.98 26.34 22.23
N LYS A 147 -23.91 27.05 22.62
CA LYS A 147 -23.48 28.31 22.02
C LYS A 147 -22.01 28.24 21.64
N TYR A 148 -21.64 29.09 20.70
CA TYR A 148 -20.27 29.24 20.22
C TYR A 148 -19.86 30.69 20.42
N THR A 149 -18.71 30.94 21.05
CA THR A 149 -18.12 32.28 21.07
C THR A 149 -16.88 32.28 20.21
N THR A 150 -16.79 33.22 19.27
CA THR A 150 -15.65 33.36 18.36
C THR A 150 -15.16 34.80 18.30
N ILE A 151 -13.89 35.01 17.98
CA ILE A 151 -13.30 36.35 17.82
C ILE A 151 -13.13 36.65 16.33
N ILE A 152 -14.01 37.49 15.78
CA ILE A 152 -13.99 37.84 14.36
C ILE A 152 -13.31 39.21 14.17
N PRO A 153 -12.48 39.39 13.12
CA PRO A 153 -11.99 40.70 12.73
C PRO A 153 -13.15 41.65 12.37
N HIS A 154 -13.18 42.84 12.95
CA HIS A 154 -14.18 43.87 12.71
C HIS A 154 -13.48 45.19 12.31
N GLY A 155 -13.29 45.40 11.00
CA GLY A 155 -12.52 46.53 10.48
C GLY A 155 -11.00 46.34 10.61
N LYS A 156 -10.23 47.41 10.37
CA LYS A 156 -8.75 47.33 10.26
C LYS A 156 -8.03 46.97 11.58
N ASP A 157 -8.58 47.33 12.74
CA ASP A 157 -7.88 47.21 14.03
C ASP A 157 -8.73 46.68 15.20
N ASN A 158 -10.01 46.36 15.00
CA ASN A 158 -10.88 45.95 16.11
C ASN A 158 -11.25 44.47 16.01
N ARG A 159 -10.89 43.67 17.01
CA ARG A 159 -11.30 42.25 17.10
C ARG A 159 -12.42 42.14 18.12
N ARG A 160 -13.58 41.61 17.73
CA ARG A 160 -14.75 41.53 18.61
C ARG A 160 -15.11 40.08 18.90
N ALA A 161 -15.38 39.78 20.18
CA ALA A 161 -16.00 38.52 20.57
C ALA A 161 -17.48 38.54 20.17
N VAL A 162 -17.90 37.56 19.37
CA VAL A 162 -19.26 37.37 18.89
C VAL A 162 -19.74 36.01 19.38
N THR A 163 -20.93 35.96 19.97
CA THR A 163 -21.58 34.71 20.36
C THR A 163 -22.59 34.31 19.27
N LEU A 164 -22.34 33.15 18.67
CA LEU A 164 -23.16 32.53 17.64
C LEU A 164 -24.01 31.40 18.26
N PRO A 165 -25.32 31.33 17.93
CA PRO A 165 -26.16 30.20 18.35
C PRO A 165 -25.80 28.93 17.57
N SER A 166 -26.17 27.76 18.09
CA SER A 166 -25.74 26.48 17.49
C SER A 166 -26.16 26.26 16.04
N TYR A 167 -27.27 26.87 15.58
CA TYR A 167 -27.70 26.72 14.19
C TYR A 167 -26.84 27.55 13.22
N ARG A 168 -26.07 28.54 13.67
CA ARG A 168 -25.18 29.34 12.80
C ARG A 168 -23.76 28.80 12.70
N VAL A 169 -23.46 27.65 13.30
CA VAL A 169 -22.12 27.08 13.29
C VAL A 169 -22.18 25.63 12.86
N LEU A 170 -21.57 25.32 11.72
CA LEU A 170 -21.22 23.96 11.34
C LEU A 170 -19.97 23.56 12.14
N HIS A 171 -20.14 22.56 13.00
CA HIS A 171 -19.06 22.00 13.79
C HIS A 171 -18.82 20.53 13.45
N ILE A 172 -17.59 20.20 13.10
CA ILE A 172 -17.14 18.83 12.85
C ILE A 172 -16.12 18.45 13.94
N PRO A 173 -16.51 17.63 14.93
CA PRO A 173 -15.61 17.20 15.99
C PRO A 173 -14.70 16.04 15.59
N GLY A 174 -13.43 16.16 15.93
CA GLY A 174 -12.46 15.07 15.96
C GLY A 174 -12.75 14.05 17.06
N ILE A 175 -11.73 13.33 17.53
CA ILE A 175 -11.88 12.41 18.67
C ILE A 175 -12.26 13.20 19.93
N SER A 176 -13.28 12.76 20.66
CA SER A 176 -13.82 13.50 21.81
C SER A 176 -13.99 12.57 23.02
N MET A 177 -13.74 13.09 24.22
CA MET A 177 -13.99 12.39 25.49
C MET A 177 -15.35 12.75 26.10
N ASN A 178 -15.91 13.92 25.76
CA ASN A 178 -17.16 14.43 26.32
C ASN A 178 -18.31 14.44 25.30
N GLY A 179 -18.05 14.03 24.05
CA GLY A 179 -18.99 14.08 22.94
C GLY A 179 -19.35 15.48 22.44
N LEU A 180 -18.88 16.54 23.10
CA LEU A 180 -19.21 17.93 22.78
C LEU A 180 -18.15 18.59 21.88
N THR A 181 -16.87 18.39 22.23
CA THR A 181 -15.70 19.02 21.59
C THR A 181 -14.63 17.97 21.36
N GLY A 182 -13.98 18.00 20.21
CA GLY A 182 -12.82 17.17 19.93
C GLY A 182 -11.57 17.61 20.71
N ILE A 183 -10.66 16.67 20.89
CA ILE A 183 -9.36 16.86 21.52
C ILE A 183 -8.34 17.21 20.45
N SER A 184 -7.52 18.22 20.70
CA SER A 184 -6.35 18.50 19.86
C SER A 184 -5.36 17.34 19.92
N VAL A 185 -5.12 16.71 18.78
CA VAL A 185 -4.15 15.61 18.62
C VAL A 185 -2.75 16.07 19.03
N ILE A 186 -2.38 17.30 18.65
CA ILE A 186 -1.09 17.93 18.98
C ILE A 186 -0.93 18.11 20.48
N ARG A 187 -1.95 18.63 21.18
CA ARG A 187 -1.87 18.82 22.64
C ARG A 187 -1.84 17.50 23.40
N ALA A 188 -2.55 16.48 22.89
CA ALA A 188 -2.54 15.16 23.51
C ALA A 188 -1.19 14.44 23.38
N HIS A 189 -0.44 14.70 22.31
CA HIS A 189 0.84 14.05 22.01
C HIS A 189 2.03 15.03 22.04
N ILE A 190 1.95 16.01 22.93
CA ILE A 190 2.92 17.10 23.02
C ILE A 190 4.34 16.60 23.32
N GLU A 191 4.45 15.50 24.07
CA GLU A 191 5.74 14.91 24.45
C GLU A 191 6.42 14.23 23.26
N SER A 192 5.69 13.38 22.51
CA SER A 192 6.23 12.72 21.31
C SER A 192 6.65 13.75 20.25
N ILE A 193 5.79 14.73 19.96
CA ILE A 193 6.11 15.79 18.98
C ILE A 193 7.26 16.68 19.50
N GLY A 194 7.26 16.98 20.79
CA GLY A 194 8.31 17.76 21.45
C GLY A 194 9.66 17.05 21.44
N LEU A 195 9.68 15.72 21.56
CA LEU A 195 10.89 14.91 21.42
C LEU A 195 11.42 14.96 19.99
N GLY A 196 10.56 14.78 18.97
CA GLY A 196 10.95 14.92 17.57
C GLY A 196 11.53 16.30 17.24
N LYS A 197 10.91 17.39 17.74
CA LYS A 197 11.46 18.74 17.59
C LYS A 197 12.78 18.94 18.30
N ALA A 198 12.92 18.42 19.52
CA ALA A 198 14.18 18.49 20.27
C ALA A 198 15.30 17.73 19.55
N ALA A 199 15.01 16.55 18.98
CA ALA A 199 15.96 15.78 18.19
C ALA A 199 16.37 16.53 16.91
N GLN A 200 15.42 17.15 16.20
CA GLN A 200 15.72 17.98 15.04
C GLN A 200 16.58 19.19 15.40
N GLU A 201 16.28 19.86 16.51
CA GLU A 201 17.05 20.99 17.01
C GLU A 201 18.45 20.56 17.46
N PHE A 202 18.56 19.44 18.17
CA PHE A 202 19.85 18.85 18.54
C PHE A 202 20.69 18.57 17.30
N GLY A 203 20.15 17.87 16.30
CA GLY A 203 20.86 17.61 15.04
C GLY A 203 21.25 18.90 14.33
N SER A 204 20.35 19.88 14.25
CA SER A 204 20.64 21.18 13.62
C SER A 204 21.77 21.91 14.35
N ARG A 205 21.74 21.95 15.68
CA ARG A 205 22.78 22.58 16.51
C ARG A 205 24.11 21.83 16.40
N PHE A 206 24.06 20.49 16.48
CA PHE A 206 25.20 19.59 16.34
C PHE A 206 25.95 19.88 15.04
N TYR A 207 25.27 19.89 13.88
CA TYR A 207 25.90 20.20 12.60
C TYR A 207 26.26 21.68 12.43
N SER A 208 25.47 22.61 12.98
CA SER A 208 25.73 24.06 12.82
C SER A 208 26.94 24.57 13.60
N ASN A 209 27.25 23.93 14.73
CA ASN A 209 28.32 24.37 15.63
C ASN A 209 29.72 23.97 15.15
N GLY A 210 29.84 23.17 14.08
CA GLY A 210 31.11 22.90 13.35
C GLY A 210 32.18 22.10 14.13
N LEU A 211 32.14 22.13 15.46
CA LEU A 211 32.93 21.31 16.36
C LEU A 211 32.12 20.08 16.73
N ASN A 212 32.28 19.03 15.92
CA ASN A 212 31.76 17.69 16.19
C ASN A 212 32.35 17.03 17.44
N THR A 213 33.04 17.75 18.33
CA THR A 213 33.50 17.19 19.59
C THR A 213 33.54 18.27 20.62
N GLY A 214 32.80 18.07 21.71
CA GLY A 214 33.15 18.70 22.97
C GLY A 214 34.65 18.52 23.16
N GLY A 215 35.37 19.63 23.27
CA GLY A 215 36.81 19.59 23.38
C GLY A 215 37.20 20.45 24.55
N VAL A 216 38.09 19.93 25.39
CA VAL A 216 38.67 20.71 26.46
C VAL A 216 39.97 21.29 25.93
N VAL A 217 40.04 22.62 25.88
CA VAL A 217 41.30 23.33 25.64
C VAL A 217 41.95 23.52 26.99
N THR A 218 43.07 22.84 27.20
CA THR A 218 43.82 22.89 28.46
C THR A 218 45.01 23.80 28.30
N HIS A 219 45.11 24.80 29.19
CA HIS A 219 46.24 25.71 29.28
C HIS A 219 47.16 25.29 30.46
N PRO A 220 48.48 25.23 30.29
CA PRO A 220 49.40 24.72 31.33
C PRO A 220 49.62 25.67 32.52
N GLY A 221 49.22 26.94 32.43
CA GLY A 221 49.37 27.95 33.51
C GLY A 221 48.13 28.81 33.76
N GLU A 222 48.26 29.87 34.55
CA GLU A 222 47.17 30.83 34.81
C GLU A 222 47.08 31.87 33.69
N LEU A 223 45.86 32.08 33.16
CA LEU A 223 45.56 33.12 32.17
C LEU A 223 45.04 34.37 32.88
N SER A 224 45.49 35.55 32.46
CA SER A 224 44.85 36.81 32.88
C SER A 224 43.44 36.96 32.28
N ASP A 225 42.53 37.65 32.97
CA ASP A 225 41.14 37.85 32.51
C ASP A 225 41.04 38.42 31.09
N LYS A 226 41.95 39.34 30.73
CA LYS A 226 42.01 39.92 29.37
C LYS A 226 42.44 38.89 28.32
N ALA A 227 43.42 38.04 28.65
CA ALA A 227 43.88 36.99 27.76
C ALA A 227 42.78 35.92 27.57
N TYR A 228 42.12 35.52 28.65
CA TYR A 228 40.99 34.58 28.61
C TYR A 228 39.84 35.10 27.73
N ALA A 229 39.43 36.36 27.91
CA ALA A 229 38.33 36.95 27.13
C ALA A 229 38.65 37.04 25.63
N ARG A 230 39.89 37.44 25.28
CA ARG A 230 40.35 37.47 23.88
C ARG A 230 40.35 36.06 23.29
N LEU A 231 40.90 35.10 24.02
CA LEU A 231 41.06 33.73 23.57
C LEU A 231 39.71 33.05 23.36
N LYS A 232 38.77 33.24 24.29
CA LYS A 232 37.37 32.82 24.16
C LYS A 232 36.72 33.41 22.91
N SER A 233 36.86 34.72 22.69
CA SER A 233 36.27 35.38 21.53
C SER A 233 36.87 34.89 20.20
N ASP A 234 38.18 34.65 20.16
CA ASP A 234 38.87 34.11 18.98
C ASP A 234 38.43 32.67 18.68
N LEU A 235 38.24 31.86 19.73
CA LEU A 235 37.75 30.48 19.66
C LEU A 235 36.32 30.44 19.10
N GLU A 236 35.42 31.25 19.65
CA GLU A 236 34.02 31.33 19.24
C GLU A 236 33.91 31.84 17.79
N ALA A 237 34.65 32.90 17.43
CA ALA A 237 34.60 33.48 16.10
C ALA A 237 35.16 32.57 15.00
N LYS A 238 36.23 31.82 15.29
CA LYS A 238 36.89 30.95 14.29
C LYS A 238 36.26 29.57 14.18
N ASN A 239 35.51 29.12 15.19
CA ASN A 239 34.98 27.75 15.24
C ASN A 239 33.45 27.65 15.16
N THR A 240 32.70 28.76 15.26
CA THR A 240 31.22 28.73 15.14
C THR A 240 30.78 28.88 13.69
N GLY A 241 29.80 28.07 13.27
CA GLY A 241 29.12 28.18 11.97
C GLY A 241 29.58 27.16 10.93
N LEU A 242 28.67 26.80 10.02
CA LEU A 242 28.88 25.79 8.97
C LEU A 242 30.09 26.04 8.07
N SER A 243 30.44 27.30 7.78
CA SER A 243 31.59 27.67 6.95
C SER A 243 32.94 27.52 7.66
N ASN A 244 32.93 27.36 8.98
CA ASN A 244 34.11 27.23 9.83
C ASN A 244 34.31 25.77 10.31
N ALA A 245 33.38 24.87 9.98
CA ALA A 245 33.53 23.44 10.24
C ALA A 245 34.81 22.91 9.56
N ASN A 246 35.57 22.07 10.28
CA ASN A 246 36.84 21.48 9.83
C ASN A 246 37.99 22.49 9.56
N ARG A 247 37.90 23.75 10.02
CA ARG A 247 39.07 24.65 10.00
C ARG A 247 40.11 24.21 11.02
N MET A 248 41.37 24.27 10.63
CA MET A 248 42.49 23.96 11.52
C MET A 248 42.60 25.04 12.59
N MET A 249 42.55 24.61 13.85
CA MET A 249 42.62 25.51 14.99
C MET A 249 44.08 25.75 15.38
N LEU A 250 44.51 27.01 15.41
CA LEU A 250 45.83 27.42 15.89
C LEU A 250 45.76 27.67 17.40
N LEU A 251 46.59 26.97 18.17
CA LEU A 251 46.69 27.09 19.62
C LEU A 251 48.02 27.75 20.00
N GLU A 252 47.94 28.81 20.80
CA GLU A 252 49.10 29.58 21.32
C GLU A 252 49.55 29.06 22.70
N GLU A 253 50.74 29.47 23.17
CA GLU A 253 51.25 29.23 24.55
C GLU A 253 51.24 27.77 25.06
N GLY A 254 51.43 26.79 24.17
CA GLY A 254 51.52 25.38 24.55
C GLY A 254 50.17 24.76 24.97
N MET A 255 49.06 25.39 24.61
CA MET A 255 47.72 24.83 24.81
C MET A 255 47.53 23.52 24.04
N THR A 256 46.79 22.60 24.64
CA THR A 256 46.43 21.33 24.01
C THR A 256 44.92 21.23 23.86
N TYR A 257 44.47 20.77 22.68
CA TYR A 257 43.07 20.44 22.45
C TYR A 257 42.88 18.95 22.66
N GLN A 258 42.10 18.58 23.67
CA GLN A 258 41.67 17.21 23.87
C GLN A 258 40.28 17.04 23.29
N LYS A 259 40.20 16.22 22.24
CA LYS A 259 38.95 15.82 21.61
C LYS A 259 38.23 14.84 22.55
N ILE A 260 37.12 15.24 23.16
CA ILE A 260 36.21 14.27 23.80
C ILE A 260 35.49 13.57 22.65
N GLY A 261 35.75 12.28 22.46
CA GLY A 261 35.11 11.51 21.40
C GLY A 261 33.59 11.58 21.48
N ILE A 262 32.92 11.66 20.32
CA ILE A 262 31.49 11.38 20.25
C ILE A 262 31.34 9.89 20.56
N PRO A 263 30.53 9.48 21.56
CA PRO A 263 30.14 8.08 21.68
C PRO A 263 29.51 7.60 20.35
N PRO A 264 29.60 6.31 20.00
CA PRO A 264 29.11 5.80 18.72
C PRO A 264 27.58 5.86 18.65
N ASP A 265 27.04 7.02 18.26
CA ASP A 265 25.61 7.36 18.38
C ASP A 265 25.01 7.92 17.06
N ASP A 266 25.80 8.11 15.99
CA ASP A 266 25.31 8.72 14.75
C ASP A 266 24.23 7.84 14.08
N ALA A 267 24.45 6.51 14.07
CA ALA A 267 23.44 5.55 13.61
C ALA A 267 22.22 5.52 14.54
N GLN A 268 22.43 5.54 15.85
CA GLN A 268 21.37 5.51 16.86
C GLN A 268 20.52 6.81 16.86
N PHE A 269 21.11 7.96 16.52
CA PHE A 269 20.41 9.22 16.31
C PHE A 269 19.53 9.18 15.05
N LEU A 270 20.03 8.65 13.94
CA LEU A 270 19.24 8.47 12.72
C LEU A 270 18.07 7.50 12.97
N GLU A 271 18.31 6.38 13.64
CA GLU A 271 17.26 5.43 14.03
C GLU A 271 16.21 6.07 14.94
N THR A 272 16.64 6.91 15.89
CA THR A 272 15.71 7.68 16.72
C THR A 272 14.83 8.59 15.86
N ARG A 273 15.40 9.27 14.86
CA ARG A 273 14.61 10.12 13.95
C ARG A 273 13.64 9.32 13.09
N LYS A 274 14.03 8.14 12.60
CA LYS A 274 13.15 7.23 11.86
C LYS A 274 11.97 6.78 12.72
N TYR A 275 12.26 6.34 13.95
CA TYR A 275 11.22 5.94 14.90
C TYR A 275 10.25 7.09 15.21
N GLN A 276 10.76 8.31 15.36
CA GLN A 276 9.92 9.50 15.56
C GLN A 276 8.97 9.78 14.38
N ASN A 277 9.43 9.59 13.13
CA ASN A 277 8.55 9.73 11.96
C ASN A 277 7.41 8.69 12.00
N GLN A 278 7.73 7.44 12.32
CA GLN A 278 6.74 6.37 12.43
C GLN A 278 5.77 6.58 13.60
N GLU A 279 6.26 7.10 14.74
CA GLU A 279 5.43 7.47 15.88
C GLU A 279 4.42 8.57 15.51
N VAL A 280 4.85 9.61 14.78
CA VAL A 280 3.95 10.66 14.27
C VAL A 280 2.93 10.08 13.29
N ALA A 281 3.35 9.24 12.35
CA ALA A 281 2.46 8.58 11.40
C ALA A 281 1.36 7.76 12.11
N ARG A 282 1.74 7.02 13.15
CA ARG A 282 0.82 6.25 14.01
C ARG A 282 -0.21 7.14 14.70
N ILE A 283 0.18 8.31 15.19
CA ILE A 283 -0.73 9.26 15.88
C ILE A 283 -1.85 9.70 14.93
N PHE A 284 -1.54 9.98 13.66
CA PHE A 284 -2.52 10.39 12.66
C PHE A 284 -3.21 9.23 11.94
N ARG A 285 -2.83 7.98 12.24
CA ARG A 285 -3.26 6.77 11.50
C ARG A 285 -2.96 6.85 10.00
N VAL A 286 -1.82 7.44 9.64
CA VAL A 286 -1.34 7.50 8.26
C VAL A 286 -0.28 6.42 8.09
N PRO A 287 -0.40 5.51 7.10
CA PRO A 287 0.65 4.53 6.84
C PRO A 287 1.99 5.18 6.47
N PRO A 288 3.14 4.59 6.87
CA PRO A 288 4.46 5.16 6.63
C PRO A 288 4.77 5.45 5.15
N HIS A 289 4.30 4.62 4.22
CA HIS A 289 4.58 4.81 2.79
C HIS A 289 3.97 6.10 2.23
N MET A 290 2.86 6.59 2.81
CA MET A 290 2.22 7.85 2.42
C MET A 290 3.04 9.09 2.82
N ILE A 291 3.92 8.96 3.83
CA ILE A 291 4.87 10.00 4.21
C ILE A 291 6.27 9.76 3.62
N GLN A 292 6.38 8.90 2.60
CA GLN A 292 7.62 8.53 1.91
C GLN A 292 8.63 7.77 2.79
N ASP A 293 8.16 7.06 3.82
CA ASP A 293 8.96 6.08 4.55
C ASP A 293 8.71 4.67 3.98
N LEU A 294 9.65 4.20 3.16
CA LEU A 294 9.54 2.96 2.36
C LEU A 294 10.52 1.85 2.80
N GLU A 295 11.25 2.02 3.89
CA GLU A 295 12.39 1.16 4.27
C GLU A 295 12.00 -0.32 4.47
N LYS A 296 10.76 -0.59 4.90
CA LYS A 296 10.21 -1.94 5.12
C LYS A 296 9.08 -2.31 4.16
N ALA A 297 8.88 -1.53 3.09
CA ALA A 297 7.72 -1.65 2.22
C ALA A 297 8.06 -2.40 0.92
N THR A 298 7.37 -3.52 0.67
CA THR A 298 7.35 -4.21 -0.64
C THR A 298 6.13 -3.74 -1.45
N PHE A 299 6.16 -3.87 -2.79
CA PHE A 299 5.07 -3.40 -3.67
C PHE A 299 3.68 -3.96 -3.30
N SER A 300 3.59 -5.27 -3.01
CA SER A 300 2.34 -5.92 -2.61
C SER A 300 1.83 -5.46 -1.24
N ASN A 301 2.75 -5.13 -0.32
CA ASN A 301 2.41 -4.58 0.99
C ASN A 301 1.91 -3.13 0.88
N ILE A 302 2.45 -2.32 -0.05
CA ILE A 302 2.03 -0.93 -0.29
C ILE A 302 0.59 -0.85 -0.79
N GLU A 303 0.17 -1.74 -1.69
CA GLU A 303 -1.21 -1.78 -2.18
C GLU A 303 -2.19 -2.06 -1.03
N HIS A 304 -1.90 -3.08 -0.23
CA HIS A 304 -2.69 -3.41 0.96
C HIS A 304 -2.74 -2.26 1.98
N GLN A 305 -1.59 -1.64 2.28
CA GLN A 305 -1.53 -0.49 3.19
C GLN A 305 -2.31 0.72 2.66
N SER A 306 -2.34 0.91 1.34
CA SER A 306 -3.13 1.98 0.71
C SER A 306 -4.63 1.71 0.88
N ILE A 307 -5.08 0.46 0.72
CA ILE A 307 -6.48 0.08 1.00
C ILE A 307 -6.83 0.28 2.48
N ASP A 308 -5.93 -0.11 3.39
CA ASP A 308 -6.13 0.05 4.83
C ASP A 308 -6.24 1.52 5.27
N PHE A 309 -5.45 2.42 4.67
CA PHE A 309 -5.59 3.86 4.88
C PHE A 309 -7.00 4.34 4.55
N TRP A 310 -7.54 3.92 3.41
CA TRP A 310 -8.89 4.31 3.02
C TRP A 310 -9.94 3.75 3.97
N LYS A 311 -9.85 2.47 4.27
CA LYS A 311 -10.84 1.75 5.09
C LYS A 311 -10.86 2.22 6.54
N TYR A 312 -9.69 2.38 7.17
CA TYR A 312 -9.58 2.59 8.62
C TYR A 312 -9.28 4.04 9.01
N THR A 313 -8.83 4.87 8.06
CA THR A 313 -8.52 6.28 8.32
C THR A 313 -9.51 7.21 7.61
N MET A 314 -9.66 7.11 6.28
CA MET A 314 -10.47 8.07 5.53
C MET A 314 -11.99 7.85 5.64
N MET A 315 -12.46 6.61 5.57
CA MET A 315 -13.90 6.32 5.67
C MET A 315 -14.53 6.84 6.98
N PRO A 316 -13.91 6.66 8.17
CA PRO A 316 -14.40 7.29 9.40
C PRO A 316 -14.49 8.82 9.33
N TRP A 317 -13.56 9.48 8.64
CA TRP A 317 -13.59 10.93 8.45
C TRP A 317 -14.76 11.34 7.53
N PHE A 318 -14.96 10.63 6.41
CA PHE A 318 -16.09 10.88 5.53
C PHE A 318 -17.43 10.74 6.25
N THR A 319 -17.63 9.66 6.99
CA THR A 319 -18.85 9.47 7.79
C THR A 319 -19.07 10.63 8.77
N LYS A 320 -18.02 11.12 9.43
CA LYS A 320 -18.13 12.26 10.36
C LYS A 320 -18.54 13.55 9.65
N TRP A 321 -17.94 13.82 8.49
CA TRP A 321 -18.27 14.97 7.68
C TRP A 321 -19.71 14.90 7.17
N GLU A 322 -20.10 13.77 6.58
CA GLU A 322 -21.46 13.51 6.07
C GLU A 322 -22.50 13.68 7.17
N GLN A 323 -22.30 13.05 8.33
CA GLN A 323 -23.24 13.16 9.44
C GLN A 323 -23.29 14.58 9.99
N SER A 324 -22.17 15.31 10.03
CA SER A 324 -22.14 16.69 10.51
C SER A 324 -22.90 17.63 9.55
N ILE A 325 -22.69 17.48 8.24
CA ILE A 325 -23.39 18.23 7.19
C ILE A 325 -24.89 17.89 7.20
N ASN A 326 -25.23 16.61 7.18
CA ASN A 326 -26.62 16.14 7.23
C ASN A 326 -27.35 16.60 8.49
N ASN A 327 -26.63 16.71 9.61
CA ASN A 327 -27.24 17.13 10.85
C ASN A 327 -27.42 18.65 10.99
N GLN A 328 -26.49 19.44 10.45
CA GLN A 328 -26.37 20.88 10.72
C GLN A 328 -26.66 21.78 9.51
N LEU A 329 -26.71 21.25 8.28
CA LEU A 329 -26.99 22.04 7.07
C LEU A 329 -28.32 21.65 6.40
N ILE A 330 -28.83 20.43 6.65
CA ILE A 330 -30.11 19.96 6.11
C ILE A 330 -31.15 19.94 7.22
N PHE A 331 -32.16 20.80 7.11
CA PHE A 331 -33.17 21.04 8.16
C PHE A 331 -34.58 20.59 7.75
N GLY A 332 -35.42 20.31 8.75
CA GLY A 332 -36.87 20.07 8.56
C GLY A 332 -37.19 18.87 7.66
N GLU A 333 -38.24 19.02 6.85
CA GLU A 333 -38.71 17.98 5.92
C GLU A 333 -37.68 17.60 4.85
N TYR A 334 -36.69 18.46 4.60
CA TYR A 334 -35.60 18.17 3.67
C TYR A 334 -34.68 17.05 4.19
N ARG A 335 -34.65 16.76 5.49
CA ARG A 335 -33.73 15.77 6.07
C ARG A 335 -34.10 14.32 5.77
N THR A 336 -35.39 14.05 5.57
CA THR A 336 -35.87 12.72 5.13
C THR A 336 -35.73 12.54 3.62
N ARG A 337 -35.65 13.64 2.87
CA ARG A 337 -35.58 13.64 1.41
C ARG A 337 -34.16 13.78 0.86
N TYR A 338 -33.32 14.60 1.46
CA TYR A 338 -31.98 14.93 0.98
C TYR A 338 -30.91 14.52 1.98
N TYR A 339 -29.76 14.07 1.46
CA TYR A 339 -28.59 13.79 2.28
C TYR A 339 -27.29 13.96 1.47
N SER A 340 -26.22 14.37 2.14
CA SER A 340 -24.87 14.45 1.63
C SER A 340 -24.10 13.15 1.85
N GLU A 341 -23.34 12.71 0.85
CA GLU A 341 -22.47 11.54 0.88
C GLU A 341 -21.23 11.82 0.03
N PHE A 342 -20.05 11.40 0.50
CA PHE A 342 -18.83 11.42 -0.31
C PHE A 342 -18.89 10.30 -1.34
N ASP A 343 -18.35 10.55 -2.54
CA ASP A 343 -18.17 9.49 -3.53
C ASP A 343 -16.75 8.89 -3.47
N PRO A 344 -16.54 7.75 -2.78
CA PRO A 344 -15.23 7.11 -2.72
C PRO A 344 -14.79 6.53 -4.07
N ASN A 345 -15.69 6.38 -5.06
CA ASN A 345 -15.32 5.90 -6.39
C ASN A 345 -14.44 6.90 -7.16
N SER A 346 -14.41 8.17 -6.71
CA SER A 346 -13.48 9.18 -7.23
C SER A 346 -12.01 8.75 -7.08
N LEU A 347 -11.70 7.95 -6.07
CA LEU A 347 -10.34 7.45 -5.83
C LEU A 347 -9.89 6.41 -6.87
N MET A 348 -10.82 5.57 -7.34
CA MET A 348 -10.53 4.58 -8.39
C MET A 348 -10.12 5.23 -9.72
N ARG A 349 -10.25 6.56 -9.88
CA ARG A 349 -9.75 7.28 -11.07
C ARG A 349 -8.23 7.15 -11.25
N GLY A 350 -7.47 6.94 -10.17
CA GLY A 350 -6.02 6.76 -10.24
C GLY A 350 -5.55 5.42 -10.83
N ASP A 351 -6.42 4.41 -10.83
CA ASP A 351 -6.13 3.07 -11.35
C ASP A 351 -7.11 2.73 -12.49
N SER A 352 -6.69 3.00 -13.72
CA SER A 352 -7.49 2.74 -14.91
C SER A 352 -7.80 1.25 -15.12
N ALA A 353 -6.95 0.33 -14.64
CA ALA A 353 -7.14 -1.10 -14.81
C ALA A 353 -8.21 -1.64 -13.84
N ALA A 354 -8.10 -1.30 -12.55
CA ALA A 354 -9.11 -1.66 -11.55
C ALA A 354 -10.47 -1.04 -11.87
N ARG A 355 -10.49 0.22 -12.33
CA ARG A 355 -11.71 0.93 -12.75
C ARG A 355 -12.37 0.30 -13.97
N ALA A 356 -11.60 -0.11 -14.98
CA ALA A 356 -12.14 -0.83 -16.14
C ALA A 356 -12.73 -2.19 -15.76
N SER A 357 -12.01 -2.97 -14.94
CA SER A 357 -12.48 -4.26 -14.44
C SER A 357 -13.77 -4.14 -13.61
N TYR A 358 -13.86 -3.10 -12.76
CA TYR A 358 -15.06 -2.79 -12.00
C TYR A 358 -16.25 -2.47 -12.91
N TYR A 359 -16.10 -1.59 -13.90
CA TYR A 359 -17.19 -1.25 -14.81
C TYR A 359 -17.60 -2.43 -15.69
N ASN A 360 -16.65 -3.24 -16.17
CA ASN A 360 -16.96 -4.44 -16.94
C ASN A 360 -17.81 -5.41 -16.12
N THR A 361 -17.39 -5.69 -14.89
CA THR A 361 -18.14 -6.55 -13.96
C THR A 361 -19.55 -6.00 -13.71
N MET A 362 -19.70 -4.68 -13.53
CA MET A 362 -21.01 -4.05 -13.28
C MET A 362 -21.92 -4.05 -14.52
N LEU A 363 -21.35 -3.92 -15.74
CA LEU A 363 -22.08 -4.02 -17.00
C LEU A 363 -22.52 -5.46 -17.26
N GLN A 364 -21.63 -6.44 -17.04
CA GLN A 364 -21.94 -7.87 -17.19
C GLN A 364 -23.03 -8.33 -16.25
N ASN A 365 -23.03 -7.85 -15.01
CA ASN A 365 -24.08 -8.17 -14.02
C ASN A 365 -25.38 -7.37 -14.26
N GLY A 366 -25.44 -6.51 -15.27
CA GLY A 366 -26.59 -5.64 -15.54
C GLY A 366 -26.84 -4.59 -14.47
N SER A 367 -25.89 -4.35 -13.57
CA SER A 367 -26.03 -3.38 -12.48
C SER A 367 -25.89 -1.95 -12.97
N PHE A 368 -25.05 -1.71 -13.99
CA PHE A 368 -24.96 -0.43 -14.68
C PHE A 368 -25.40 -0.54 -16.13
N SER A 369 -25.95 0.56 -16.64
CA SER A 369 -26.09 0.80 -18.08
C SER A 369 -24.87 1.56 -18.63
N HIS A 370 -24.69 1.54 -19.95
CA HIS A 370 -23.58 2.23 -20.61
C HIS A 370 -23.63 3.74 -20.35
N ASN A 371 -24.81 4.36 -20.35
CA ASN A 371 -24.97 5.78 -20.05
C ASN A 371 -24.71 6.11 -18.58
N GLU A 372 -24.94 5.19 -17.63
CA GLU A 372 -24.54 5.39 -16.24
C GLU A 372 -23.02 5.41 -16.06
N VAL A 373 -22.31 4.51 -16.75
CA VAL A 373 -20.84 4.53 -16.78
C VAL A 373 -20.34 5.83 -17.41
N ARG A 374 -20.90 6.24 -18.56
CA ARG A 374 -20.53 7.48 -19.25
C ARG A 374 -20.78 8.72 -18.39
N ARG A 375 -21.91 8.80 -17.68
CA ARG A 375 -22.18 9.88 -16.70
C ARG A 375 -21.13 9.92 -15.59
N LYS A 376 -20.71 8.75 -15.05
CA LYS A 376 -19.65 8.66 -14.02
C LYS A 376 -18.26 9.05 -14.55
N GLU A 377 -18.04 8.86 -15.85
CA GLU A 377 -16.84 9.26 -16.59
C GLU A 377 -16.89 10.70 -17.13
N ASN A 378 -17.96 11.46 -16.85
CA ASN A 378 -18.19 12.79 -17.43
C ASN A 378 -18.18 12.78 -18.97
N MET A 379 -18.68 11.70 -19.59
CA MET A 379 -18.85 11.57 -21.04
C MET A 379 -20.31 11.78 -21.43
N ASP A 380 -20.52 12.34 -22.63
CA ASP A 380 -21.86 12.54 -23.18
C ASP A 380 -22.61 11.21 -23.33
N PRO A 381 -23.91 11.14 -23.01
CA PRO A 381 -24.69 9.93 -23.18
C PRO A 381 -24.82 9.56 -24.67
N ILE A 382 -24.97 8.26 -24.93
CA ILE A 382 -25.24 7.71 -26.27
C ILE A 382 -26.70 7.29 -26.39
N GLU A 383 -27.22 7.32 -27.61
CA GLU A 383 -28.57 6.84 -27.92
C GLU A 383 -28.68 5.34 -27.59
N HIS A 384 -29.79 4.94 -26.96
CA HIS A 384 -30.01 3.57 -26.44
C HIS A 384 -29.01 3.09 -25.36
N GLY A 385 -28.23 3.98 -24.75
CA GLY A 385 -27.24 3.60 -23.73
C GLY A 385 -27.76 3.36 -22.32
N ASP A 386 -29.03 3.67 -22.01
CA ASP A 386 -29.66 3.40 -20.70
C ASP A 386 -30.27 1.99 -20.60
N VAL A 387 -29.84 1.06 -21.46
CA VAL A 387 -30.26 -0.36 -21.45
C VAL A 387 -29.34 -1.17 -20.54
N HIS A 388 -29.93 -2.02 -19.70
CA HIS A 388 -29.23 -2.97 -18.83
C HIS A 388 -29.15 -4.33 -19.52
N PHE A 389 -27.96 -4.94 -19.52
CA PHE A 389 -27.72 -6.25 -20.11
C PHE A 389 -27.67 -7.30 -19.00
N VAL A 390 -28.35 -8.43 -19.15
CA VAL A 390 -28.32 -9.52 -18.18
C VAL A 390 -27.79 -10.77 -18.87
N PRO A 391 -26.86 -11.54 -18.27
CA PRO A 391 -26.38 -12.78 -18.87
C PRO A 391 -27.52 -13.79 -18.97
N LEU A 392 -27.67 -14.43 -20.13
CA LEU A 392 -28.71 -15.44 -20.40
C LEU A 392 -28.61 -16.68 -19.50
N ASN A 393 -27.48 -16.89 -18.80
CA ASN A 393 -27.19 -18.06 -17.97
C ASN A 393 -27.58 -17.91 -16.48
N MET A 394 -28.31 -16.87 -16.08
CA MET A 394 -28.73 -16.66 -14.69
C MET A 394 -30.08 -17.33 -14.40
N ILE A 395 -30.06 -18.55 -13.87
CA ILE A 395 -31.26 -19.21 -13.34
C ILE A 395 -31.50 -18.79 -11.87
N PRO A 396 -32.75 -18.50 -11.48
CA PRO A 396 -33.07 -18.17 -10.09
C PRO A 396 -32.88 -19.40 -9.17
N LEU A 397 -32.51 -19.16 -7.91
CA LEU A 397 -32.02 -20.17 -6.97
C LEU A 397 -33.04 -21.28 -6.66
N ASP A 398 -34.32 -20.98 -6.78
CA ASP A 398 -35.46 -21.90 -6.66
C ASP A 398 -35.51 -22.94 -7.80
N GLN A 399 -35.02 -22.60 -9.00
CA GLN A 399 -34.89 -23.54 -10.12
C GLN A 399 -33.62 -24.40 -10.06
N ALA A 400 -32.62 -24.02 -9.26
CA ALA A 400 -31.38 -24.79 -9.09
C ALA A 400 -31.52 -25.99 -8.13
N VAL A 401 -32.60 -26.05 -7.32
CA VAL A 401 -32.78 -27.07 -6.27
C VAL A 401 -33.73 -28.22 -6.67
N GLY A 402 -34.45 -28.10 -7.79
CA GLY A 402 -35.40 -29.12 -8.23
C GLY A 402 -35.41 -29.33 -9.74
N GLY A 403 -34.76 -30.40 -10.21
CA GLY A 403 -34.98 -30.87 -11.58
C GLY A 403 -33.78 -31.52 -12.25
N THR A 404 -33.72 -32.84 -12.09
CA THR A 404 -33.12 -33.86 -12.96
C THR A 404 -32.46 -33.40 -14.26
N ALA A 405 -31.21 -33.85 -14.41
CA ALA A 405 -30.47 -33.94 -15.66
C ALA A 405 -31.35 -34.42 -16.83
N ASN A 406 -31.32 -33.67 -17.92
CA ASN A 406 -31.61 -34.19 -19.25
C ASN A 406 -30.49 -33.70 -20.17
N ASP A 407 -29.66 -34.67 -20.58
CA ASP A 407 -28.79 -34.57 -21.73
C ASP A 407 -29.62 -34.15 -22.95
N THR A 408 -29.32 -32.97 -23.48
CA THR A 408 -29.61 -32.65 -24.88
C THR A 408 -28.39 -31.95 -25.44
N ASP A 409 -27.66 -32.69 -26.27
CA ASP A 409 -26.73 -32.16 -27.25
C ASP A 409 -27.36 -30.96 -27.96
N SER A 410 -26.83 -29.78 -27.70
CA SER A 410 -26.99 -28.63 -28.56
C SER A 410 -25.65 -27.95 -28.69
N GLU A 411 -25.10 -28.06 -29.89
CA GLU A 411 -24.02 -27.24 -30.42
C GLU A 411 -24.45 -25.77 -30.33
N ASN A 412 -24.12 -25.11 -29.22
CA ASN A 412 -24.21 -23.67 -29.09
C ASN A 412 -22.81 -23.09 -29.24
N GLU A 413 -22.53 -22.58 -30.43
CA GLU A 413 -21.45 -21.64 -30.70
C GLU A 413 -21.66 -20.40 -29.80
N GLU A 414 -20.79 -20.23 -28.80
CA GLU A 414 -20.73 -19.01 -27.98
C GLU A 414 -20.31 -17.80 -28.84
N PRO A 415 -20.99 -16.65 -28.75
CA PRO A 415 -20.50 -15.43 -29.38
C PRO A 415 -19.40 -14.78 -28.51
N ASP A 416 -18.20 -14.72 -29.10
CA ASP A 416 -17.01 -14.02 -28.64
C ASP A 416 -17.25 -12.51 -28.39
N GLN A 417 -17.08 -12.00 -27.16
CA GLN A 417 -16.62 -10.62 -26.79
C GLN A 417 -16.06 -10.71 -25.35
N GLU A 418 -14.85 -10.29 -24.95
CA GLU A 418 -13.96 -9.21 -25.36
C GLU A 418 -12.52 -9.69 -25.59
N GLU A 419 -11.89 -9.12 -26.63
CA GLU A 419 -10.47 -9.25 -26.95
C GLU A 419 -9.60 -8.63 -25.84
N GLU A 420 -9.13 -9.47 -24.93
CA GLU A 420 -8.00 -9.20 -24.05
C GLU A 420 -6.76 -8.95 -24.92
N ARG A 421 -6.51 -7.68 -25.28
CA ARG A 421 -5.31 -7.13 -25.97
C ARG A 421 -4.52 -8.14 -26.79
N MET A 422 -4.94 -8.37 -28.04
CA MET A 422 -4.08 -9.06 -29.02
C MET A 422 -2.88 -8.18 -29.39
N ARG A 423 -1.66 -8.70 -29.18
CA ARG A 423 -0.55 -8.52 -30.13
C ARG A 423 -0.57 -9.74 -31.08
N PRO A 424 -0.44 -9.53 -32.39
CA PRO A 424 -1.52 -8.96 -33.16
C PRO A 424 -2.18 -10.00 -34.08
N LEU A 425 -3.51 -9.93 -34.19
CA LEU A 425 -4.31 -10.47 -35.31
C LEU A 425 -3.74 -10.17 -36.70
N THR A 426 -2.80 -9.23 -36.85
CA THR A 426 -2.15 -8.94 -38.12
C THR A 426 -1.29 -10.08 -38.64
N GLU A 427 -0.67 -10.89 -37.77
CA GLU A 427 0.06 -12.09 -38.23
C GLU A 427 -0.90 -13.20 -38.66
N VAL A 428 -1.95 -13.44 -37.88
CA VAL A 428 -2.98 -14.42 -38.23
C VAL A 428 -3.69 -14.03 -39.53
N ARG A 429 -4.00 -12.74 -39.74
CA ARG A 429 -4.60 -12.23 -40.99
C ARG A 429 -3.69 -12.35 -42.21
N SER A 430 -2.37 -12.47 -42.00
CA SER A 430 -1.39 -12.67 -43.08
C SER A 430 -1.24 -14.14 -43.50
N LEU A 431 -1.73 -15.09 -42.71
CA LEU A 431 -1.72 -16.52 -43.03
C LEU A 431 -2.82 -16.87 -44.05
N PRO A 432 -2.64 -17.93 -44.86
CA PRO A 432 -3.70 -18.49 -45.70
C PRO A 432 -4.97 -18.80 -44.89
N GLN A 433 -6.14 -18.54 -45.47
CA GLN A 433 -7.44 -18.60 -44.79
C GLN A 433 -7.74 -19.95 -44.09
N HIS A 434 -7.16 -21.05 -44.58
CA HIS A 434 -7.29 -22.39 -44.00
C HIS A 434 -6.46 -22.58 -42.71
N GLU A 435 -5.35 -21.83 -42.55
CA GLU A 435 -4.48 -21.88 -41.36
C GLU A 435 -4.95 -20.90 -40.26
N GLN A 436 -5.72 -19.87 -40.63
CA GLN A 436 -6.22 -18.86 -39.68
C GLN A 436 -7.10 -19.48 -38.59
N ARG A 437 -7.98 -20.42 -38.95
CA ARG A 437 -8.90 -21.08 -37.99
C ARG A 437 -8.11 -21.89 -36.96
N THR A 438 -7.13 -22.67 -37.41
CA THR A 438 -6.25 -23.47 -36.52
C THR A 438 -5.46 -22.56 -35.59
N ARG A 439 -4.89 -21.46 -36.09
CA ARG A 439 -4.12 -20.52 -35.28
C ARG A 439 -4.97 -19.80 -34.23
N ILE A 440 -6.19 -19.39 -34.58
CA ILE A 440 -7.13 -18.79 -33.62
C ILE A 440 -7.47 -19.78 -32.51
N TYR A 441 -7.68 -21.05 -32.86
CA TYR A 441 -8.01 -22.09 -31.90
C TYR A 441 -6.86 -22.38 -30.92
N GLN A 442 -5.63 -22.51 -31.43
CA GLN A 442 -4.42 -22.67 -30.62
C GLN A 442 -4.24 -21.50 -29.62
N ILE A 443 -4.45 -20.26 -30.06
CA ILE A 443 -4.35 -19.07 -29.19
C ILE A 443 -5.41 -19.12 -28.09
N ARG A 444 -6.67 -19.40 -28.41
CA ARG A 444 -7.76 -19.52 -27.43
C ARG A 444 -7.49 -20.64 -26.42
N SER A 445 -6.99 -21.77 -26.90
CA SER A 445 -6.62 -22.90 -26.06
C SER A 445 -5.48 -22.56 -25.09
N ALA A 446 -4.44 -21.90 -25.58
CA ALA A 446 -3.32 -21.44 -24.75
C ALA A 446 -3.75 -20.37 -23.73
N GLN A 447 -4.66 -19.45 -24.08
CA GLN A 447 -5.27 -18.52 -23.12
C GLN A 447 -6.08 -19.24 -22.04
N SER A 448 -6.83 -20.28 -22.41
CA SER A 448 -7.57 -21.12 -21.46
C SER A 448 -6.63 -21.79 -20.45
N ARG A 449 -5.53 -22.39 -20.93
CA ARG A 449 -4.50 -22.95 -20.04
C ARG A 449 -3.82 -21.91 -19.16
N LYS A 450 -3.54 -20.71 -19.68
CA LYS A 450 -3.01 -19.59 -18.88
C LYS A 450 -3.94 -19.25 -17.71
N ARG A 451 -5.25 -19.16 -17.95
CA ARG A 451 -6.26 -18.90 -16.91
C ARG A 451 -6.28 -20.00 -15.85
N ILE A 452 -6.20 -21.27 -16.26
CA ILE A 452 -6.08 -22.40 -15.31
C ILE A 452 -4.85 -22.22 -14.43
N LYS A 453 -3.68 -21.89 -15.00
CA LYS A 453 -2.45 -21.67 -14.23
C LYS A 453 -2.60 -20.54 -13.20
N GLN A 454 -3.14 -19.40 -13.61
CA GLN A 454 -3.38 -18.24 -12.73
C GLN A 454 -4.35 -18.59 -11.58
N ASN A 455 -5.40 -19.36 -11.85
CA ASN A 455 -6.36 -19.79 -10.83
C ASN A 455 -5.71 -20.68 -9.74
N TYR A 456 -4.71 -21.48 -10.10
CA TYR A 456 -4.02 -22.37 -9.17
C TYR A 456 -2.81 -21.73 -8.48
N GLU A 457 -2.29 -20.61 -8.99
CA GLU A 457 -1.12 -19.91 -8.43
C GLU A 457 -1.31 -19.57 -6.95
N SER A 458 -2.47 -19.03 -6.57
CA SER A 458 -2.78 -18.70 -5.17
C SER A 458 -2.75 -19.93 -4.25
N ARG A 459 -3.21 -21.09 -4.74
CA ARG A 459 -3.23 -22.36 -4.00
C ARG A 459 -1.84 -22.95 -3.84
N ILE A 460 -1.04 -22.88 -4.91
CA ILE A 460 0.37 -23.30 -4.89
C ILE A 460 1.16 -22.41 -3.94
N ARG A 461 0.92 -21.10 -3.93
CA ARG A 461 1.53 -20.16 -2.99
C ARG A 461 1.20 -20.52 -1.54
N MET A 462 -0.07 -20.81 -1.23
CA MET A 462 -0.45 -21.22 0.12
C MET A 462 0.23 -22.53 0.56
N ALA A 463 0.35 -23.52 -0.33
CA ALA A 463 1.09 -24.75 -0.06
C ALA A 463 2.58 -24.44 0.20
N ALA A 464 3.20 -23.63 -0.66
CA ALA A 464 4.59 -23.23 -0.53
C ALA A 464 4.86 -22.45 0.77
N GLN A 465 3.96 -21.54 1.17
CA GLN A 465 4.11 -20.80 2.42
C GLN A 465 4.09 -21.74 3.63
N ARG A 466 3.19 -22.74 3.66
CA ARG A 466 3.15 -23.73 4.74
C ARG A 466 4.43 -24.56 4.80
N THR A 467 4.92 -25.00 3.64
CA THR A 467 6.20 -25.71 3.48
C THR A 467 7.39 -24.89 3.99
N VAL A 468 7.53 -23.64 3.56
CA VAL A 468 8.64 -22.77 3.96
C VAL A 468 8.57 -22.48 5.46
N ASN A 469 7.38 -22.24 6.01
CA ASN A 469 7.22 -22.01 7.44
C ASN A 469 7.53 -23.26 8.29
N PHE A 470 7.19 -24.45 7.80
CA PHE A 470 7.54 -25.71 8.45
C PHE A 470 9.06 -25.92 8.45
N GLU A 471 9.70 -25.76 7.28
CA GLU A 471 11.14 -25.86 7.08
C GLU A 471 11.91 -24.86 7.94
N ALA A 472 11.52 -23.59 7.93
CA ALA A 472 12.11 -22.53 8.73
C ALA A 472 12.01 -22.83 10.23
N ARG A 473 10.86 -23.32 10.71
CA ARG A 473 10.67 -23.68 12.11
C ARG A 473 11.58 -24.83 12.53
N ALA A 474 11.69 -25.87 11.70
CA ALA A 474 12.54 -27.02 11.97
C ALA A 474 14.02 -26.62 12.01
N LEU A 475 14.46 -25.81 11.05
CA LEU A 475 15.83 -25.30 10.99
C LEU A 475 16.17 -24.40 12.16
N ARG A 476 15.35 -23.38 12.46
CA ARG A 476 15.58 -22.46 13.61
C ARG A 476 15.66 -23.21 14.93
N LYS A 477 14.77 -24.18 15.14
CA LYS A 477 14.81 -25.02 16.35
C LYS A 477 16.14 -25.76 16.44
N LYS A 478 16.58 -26.38 15.34
CA LYS A 478 17.83 -27.14 15.34
C LYS A 478 19.07 -26.27 15.51
N ILE A 479 19.09 -25.07 14.92
CA ILE A 479 20.14 -24.05 15.12
C ILE A 479 20.19 -23.63 16.59
N SER A 480 19.04 -23.33 17.21
CA SER A 480 18.98 -23.02 18.64
C SER A 480 19.47 -24.17 19.54
N ASP A 481 19.21 -25.42 19.16
CA ASP A 481 19.66 -26.60 19.93
C ASP A 481 21.19 -26.80 19.82
N LEU A 482 21.82 -26.37 18.71
CA LEU A 482 23.27 -26.45 18.50
C LEU A 482 24.08 -25.48 19.37
N ALA A 483 23.51 -24.32 19.71
CA ALA A 483 24.12 -23.36 20.63
C ALA A 483 24.39 -23.96 22.03
N THR A 484 23.80 -25.12 22.34
CA THR A 484 23.91 -25.79 23.64
C THR A 484 24.88 -26.99 23.64
N ASP A 485 25.17 -27.61 22.49
CA ASP A 485 26.06 -28.78 22.38
C ASP A 485 26.78 -28.80 21.00
N ARG A 486 28.03 -28.33 20.97
CA ARG A 486 28.79 -27.97 19.75
C ARG A 486 29.44 -29.18 19.05
N SER A 487 28.64 -30.10 18.50
CA SER A 487 29.15 -31.07 17.52
C SER A 487 28.57 -30.81 16.12
N THR A 488 29.38 -30.25 15.23
CA THR A 488 29.07 -29.94 13.83
C THR A 488 28.72 -31.17 12.99
N GLU A 489 29.30 -32.34 13.30
CA GLU A 489 28.94 -33.63 12.67
C GLU A 489 27.48 -34.02 12.94
N SER A 490 26.88 -33.57 14.04
CA SER A 490 25.47 -33.89 14.38
C SER A 490 24.45 -33.08 13.56
N PHE A 491 24.82 -31.87 13.09
CA PHE A 491 23.92 -31.01 12.33
C PHE A 491 23.82 -31.44 10.88
N GLU A 492 24.94 -31.69 10.21
CA GLU A 492 24.93 -32.19 8.82
C GLU A 492 24.23 -33.56 8.76
N GLY A 493 24.45 -34.43 9.76
CA GLY A 493 23.72 -35.69 9.92
C GLY A 493 22.21 -35.50 10.06
N TRP A 494 21.76 -34.56 10.89
CA TRP A 494 20.33 -34.22 11.01
C TRP A 494 19.76 -33.63 9.72
N LEU A 495 20.47 -32.71 9.08
CA LEU A 495 20.07 -32.06 7.83
C LEU A 495 19.86 -33.10 6.73
N ASN A 496 20.78 -34.07 6.65
CA ASN A 496 20.69 -35.22 5.76
C ASN A 496 19.42 -36.05 6.01
N ASN A 497 19.10 -36.34 7.28
CA ASN A 497 17.89 -37.08 7.64
C ASN A 497 16.62 -36.29 7.33
N PHE A 498 16.56 -35.02 7.73
CA PHE A 498 15.41 -34.13 7.55
C PHE A 498 15.02 -34.00 6.07
N TYR A 499 15.98 -33.66 5.20
CA TYR A 499 15.69 -33.51 3.76
C TYR A 499 15.51 -34.82 2.99
N ARG A 500 15.93 -35.96 3.57
CA ARG A 500 15.76 -37.27 2.96
C ARG A 500 14.43 -37.94 3.34
N ASN A 501 13.98 -37.74 4.57
CA ASN A 501 12.88 -38.53 5.15
C ASN A 501 11.68 -37.66 5.55
N GLU A 502 11.87 -36.51 6.18
CA GLU A 502 10.75 -35.72 6.72
C GLU A 502 10.19 -34.72 5.70
N MET A 503 11.08 -33.97 5.04
CA MET A 503 10.70 -32.92 4.11
C MET A 503 9.98 -33.44 2.85
N PRO A 504 10.38 -34.57 2.23
CA PRO A 504 9.67 -35.12 1.08
C PRO A 504 8.21 -35.47 1.36
N ASP A 505 7.92 -36.08 2.51
CA ASP A 505 6.57 -36.48 2.89
C ASP A 505 5.68 -35.24 3.12
N TYR A 506 6.22 -34.22 3.79
CA TYR A 506 5.51 -32.95 3.99
C TYR A 506 5.21 -32.25 2.65
N LEU A 507 6.17 -32.19 1.74
CA LEU A 507 5.98 -31.63 0.41
C LEU A 507 4.92 -32.41 -0.39
N GLN A 508 4.92 -33.75 -0.30
CA GLN A 508 3.93 -34.60 -0.95
C GLN A 508 2.51 -34.31 -0.44
N GLU A 509 2.35 -34.13 0.88
CA GLU A 509 1.07 -33.77 1.49
C GLU A 509 0.59 -32.39 1.02
N GLN A 510 1.48 -31.39 0.97
CA GLN A 510 1.10 -30.02 0.64
C GLN A 510 0.83 -29.81 -0.85
N PHE A 511 1.61 -30.44 -1.74
CA PHE A 511 1.55 -30.18 -3.19
C PHE A 511 0.85 -31.28 -3.99
N GLY A 512 0.80 -32.51 -3.49
CA GLY A 512 0.35 -33.67 -4.27
C GLY A 512 -1.05 -33.51 -4.86
N SER A 513 -2.02 -33.09 -4.05
CA SER A 513 -3.41 -32.90 -4.49
C SER A 513 -3.56 -31.68 -5.42
N VAL A 514 -2.87 -30.58 -5.11
CA VAL A 514 -2.93 -29.33 -5.89
C VAL A 514 -2.37 -29.55 -7.30
N PHE A 515 -1.18 -30.17 -7.39
CA PHE A 515 -0.53 -30.46 -8.67
C PHE A 515 -1.31 -31.50 -9.47
N SER A 516 -1.85 -32.53 -8.81
CA SER A 516 -2.68 -33.54 -9.48
C SER A 516 -3.93 -32.92 -10.10
N ARG A 517 -4.64 -32.07 -9.35
CA ARG A 517 -5.87 -31.44 -9.85
C ARG A 517 -5.58 -30.46 -10.99
N MET A 518 -4.55 -29.62 -10.83
CA MET A 518 -4.12 -28.70 -11.88
C MET A 518 -3.71 -29.45 -13.16
N GLY A 519 -2.93 -30.52 -13.03
CA GLY A 519 -2.52 -31.34 -14.15
C GLY A 519 -3.71 -31.96 -14.90
N GLN A 520 -4.74 -32.42 -14.18
CA GLN A 520 -5.95 -32.96 -14.81
C GLN A 520 -6.77 -31.90 -15.56
N GLU A 521 -6.88 -30.68 -15.04
CA GLU A 521 -7.56 -29.60 -15.76
C GLU A 521 -6.78 -29.15 -17.00
N ILE A 522 -5.46 -29.06 -16.89
CA ILE A 522 -4.59 -28.77 -18.03
C ILE A 522 -4.66 -29.87 -19.10
N LYS A 523 -4.73 -31.14 -18.69
CA LYS A 523 -4.94 -32.27 -19.60
C LYS A 523 -6.17 -32.05 -20.47
N ARG A 524 -7.33 -31.82 -19.84
CA ARG A 524 -8.60 -31.59 -20.56
C ARG A 524 -8.51 -30.41 -21.54
N ALA A 525 -7.85 -29.32 -21.12
CA ALA A 525 -7.66 -28.17 -21.99
C ALA A 525 -6.73 -28.47 -23.19
N ALA A 526 -5.68 -29.27 -22.98
CA ALA A 526 -4.77 -29.70 -24.03
C ALA A 526 -5.42 -30.71 -24.99
N GLU A 527 -6.23 -31.66 -24.50
CA GLU A 527 -7.00 -32.60 -25.33
C GLU A 527 -8.00 -31.88 -26.23
N LYS A 528 -8.66 -30.86 -25.67
CA LYS A 528 -9.55 -29.98 -26.44
C LYS A 528 -8.79 -29.30 -27.59
N GLU A 529 -7.55 -28.86 -27.39
CA GLU A 529 -6.73 -28.21 -28.44
C GLU A 529 -6.48 -29.10 -29.66
N ILE A 530 -6.24 -30.39 -29.42
CA ILE A 530 -5.86 -31.33 -30.48
C ILE A 530 -7.05 -32.15 -30.98
N GLY A 531 -8.21 -32.03 -30.33
CA GLY A 531 -9.41 -32.79 -30.66
C GLY A 531 -9.26 -34.31 -30.47
N ARG A 532 -8.34 -34.74 -29.60
CA ARG A 532 -8.00 -36.14 -29.34
C ARG A 532 -7.75 -36.35 -27.85
N ASP A 533 -8.14 -37.52 -27.37
CA ASP A 533 -7.89 -37.92 -25.98
C ASP A 533 -6.49 -38.54 -25.84
N ALA A 534 -5.79 -38.17 -24.77
CA ALA A 534 -4.55 -38.81 -24.34
C ALA A 534 -4.85 -39.84 -23.24
N ASP A 535 -4.06 -40.91 -23.20
CA ASP A 535 -4.21 -41.98 -22.21
C ASP A 535 -4.11 -41.44 -20.77
N ASP A 536 -5.21 -41.57 -20.01
CA ASP A 536 -5.32 -41.10 -18.63
C ASP A 536 -4.24 -41.70 -17.72
N GLY A 537 -3.92 -42.97 -17.90
CA GLY A 537 -2.94 -43.68 -17.09
C GLY A 537 -1.53 -43.12 -17.27
N GLN A 538 -1.12 -42.89 -18.51
CA GLN A 538 0.19 -42.31 -18.85
C GLN A 538 0.32 -40.87 -18.38
N VAL A 539 -0.73 -40.05 -18.50
CA VAL A 539 -0.70 -38.65 -18.02
C VAL A 539 -0.67 -38.61 -16.48
N GLN A 540 -1.44 -39.45 -15.79
CA GLN A 540 -1.39 -39.56 -14.32
C GLN A 540 -0.03 -40.04 -13.82
N GLU A 541 0.57 -41.02 -14.50
CA GLU A 541 1.93 -41.48 -14.22
C GLU A 541 2.95 -40.33 -14.35
N PHE A 542 2.84 -39.54 -15.42
CA PHE A 542 3.69 -38.38 -15.63
C PHE A 542 3.54 -37.34 -14.51
N ILE A 543 2.31 -36.99 -14.13
CA ILE A 543 2.06 -36.02 -13.05
C ILE A 543 2.68 -36.52 -11.73
N ARG A 544 2.55 -37.82 -11.43
CA ARG A 544 3.17 -38.41 -10.23
C ARG A 544 4.69 -38.31 -10.26
N LYS A 545 5.32 -38.61 -11.40
CA LYS A 545 6.77 -38.45 -11.60
C LYS A 545 7.20 -36.98 -11.52
N TYR A 546 6.39 -36.06 -12.02
CA TYR A 546 6.65 -34.63 -11.92
C TYR A 546 6.68 -34.18 -10.46
N ILE A 547 5.67 -34.57 -9.66
CA ILE A 547 5.61 -34.27 -8.22
C ILE A 547 6.85 -34.81 -7.52
N ALA A 548 7.23 -36.07 -7.76
CA ALA A 548 8.43 -36.66 -7.17
C ALA A 548 9.71 -35.90 -7.56
N SER A 549 9.82 -35.48 -8.83
CA SER A 549 10.95 -34.67 -9.30
C SER A 549 10.97 -33.28 -8.66
N PHE A 550 9.83 -32.62 -8.53
CA PHE A 550 9.69 -31.34 -7.85
C PHE A 550 10.17 -31.44 -6.39
N ILE A 551 9.70 -32.46 -5.67
CA ILE A 551 10.10 -32.72 -4.28
C ILE A 551 11.62 -32.88 -4.19
N ALA A 552 12.22 -33.72 -5.03
CA ALA A 552 13.66 -33.93 -5.06
C ALA A 552 14.46 -32.64 -5.38
N ARG A 553 13.97 -31.82 -6.33
CA ARG A 553 14.59 -30.53 -6.66
C ARG A 553 14.52 -29.55 -5.49
N TYR A 554 13.36 -29.45 -4.85
CA TYR A 554 13.14 -28.55 -3.72
C TYR A 554 14.06 -28.91 -2.56
N THR A 555 14.08 -30.19 -2.13
CA THR A 555 14.90 -30.63 -1.01
C THR A 555 16.39 -30.53 -1.29
N SER A 556 16.83 -30.87 -2.50
CA SER A 556 18.23 -30.74 -2.90
C SER A 556 18.68 -29.28 -2.92
N SER A 557 17.83 -28.36 -3.40
CA SER A 557 18.14 -26.94 -3.43
C SER A 557 18.25 -26.35 -2.01
N SER A 558 17.27 -26.62 -1.14
CA SER A 558 17.31 -26.18 0.25
C SER A 558 18.55 -26.67 0.97
N LYS A 559 18.78 -27.99 0.91
CA LYS A 559 19.92 -28.62 1.57
C LYS A 559 21.24 -28.08 1.04
N GLY A 560 21.37 -27.93 -0.29
CA GLY A 560 22.58 -27.41 -0.92
C GLY A 560 22.91 -25.98 -0.49
N GLN A 561 21.91 -25.10 -0.38
CA GLN A 561 22.09 -23.73 0.08
C GLN A 561 22.56 -23.67 1.55
N ILE A 562 21.97 -24.46 2.44
CA ILE A 562 22.38 -24.52 3.85
C ILE A 562 23.78 -25.14 4.00
N LEU A 563 24.07 -26.23 3.28
CA LEU A 563 25.40 -26.83 3.30
C LEU A 563 26.48 -25.91 2.70
N ALA A 564 26.13 -25.09 1.71
CA ALA A 564 27.07 -24.11 1.14
C ALA A 564 27.46 -23.07 2.19
N LEU A 565 26.51 -22.58 2.99
CA LEU A 565 26.79 -21.66 4.09
C LEU A 565 27.71 -22.32 5.13
N LEU A 566 27.40 -23.55 5.55
CA LEU A 566 28.21 -24.30 6.54
C LEU A 566 29.64 -24.62 6.07
N ARG A 567 29.91 -24.59 4.77
CA ARG A 567 31.23 -24.90 4.18
C ARG A 567 32.05 -23.65 3.86
N THR A 568 31.57 -22.47 4.27
CA THR A 568 32.33 -21.21 4.17
C THR A 568 33.59 -21.34 5.04
N PRO A 569 34.79 -20.96 4.56
CA PRO A 569 36.04 -21.16 5.29
C PRO A 569 36.03 -20.48 6.66
N ALA A 570 36.42 -21.23 7.71
CA ALA A 570 36.47 -20.76 9.09
C ALA A 570 37.52 -19.66 9.37
N GLU A 571 38.33 -19.27 8.39
CA GLU A 571 39.29 -18.15 8.51
C GLU A 571 38.59 -16.77 8.36
N ASP A 572 37.35 -16.73 7.87
CA ASP A 572 36.65 -15.49 7.50
C ASP A 572 35.38 -15.18 8.35
N VAL A 573 34.95 -16.08 9.25
CA VAL A 573 33.65 -15.97 9.97
C VAL A 573 33.74 -16.61 11.37
N GLU A 574 33.34 -15.88 12.44
CA GLU A 574 33.26 -16.45 13.80
C GLU A 574 32.05 -17.39 13.94
N ASP A 575 32.06 -18.32 14.92
CA ASP A 575 30.96 -19.29 15.13
C ASP A 575 29.59 -18.62 15.31
N ASP A 576 29.55 -17.46 15.98
CA ASP A 576 28.31 -16.73 16.24
C ASP A 576 27.78 -16.03 14.96
N ASP A 577 28.67 -15.66 14.03
CA ASP A 577 28.31 -15.07 12.73
C ASP A 577 27.71 -16.14 11.79
N MET A 578 28.08 -17.41 11.95
CA MET A 578 27.53 -18.51 11.14
C MET A 578 26.06 -18.79 11.43
N ASP A 579 25.64 -18.71 12.69
CA ASP A 579 24.24 -18.86 13.08
C ASP A 579 23.40 -17.70 12.52
N GLU A 580 23.94 -16.47 12.54
CA GLU A 580 23.30 -15.29 11.95
C GLU A 580 23.11 -15.46 10.43
N LEU A 581 24.15 -15.89 9.70
CA LEU A 581 24.06 -16.17 8.26
C LEU A 581 23.01 -17.24 7.90
N LEU A 582 22.86 -18.27 8.74
CA LEU A 582 21.84 -19.30 8.55
C LEU A 582 20.44 -18.75 8.83
N LEU A 583 20.27 -17.94 9.88
CA LEU A 583 19.00 -17.30 10.21
C LEU A 583 18.57 -16.30 9.13
N ASP A 584 19.48 -15.46 8.64
CA ASP A 584 19.23 -14.52 7.54
C ASP A 584 18.76 -15.24 6.28
N ARG A 585 19.37 -16.38 5.95
CA ARG A 585 18.93 -17.21 4.83
C ARG A 585 17.52 -17.76 5.02
N ILE A 586 17.19 -18.19 6.24
CA ILE A 586 15.86 -18.70 6.56
C ILE A 586 14.83 -17.58 6.46
N ASP A 587 15.16 -16.37 6.92
CA ASP A 587 14.31 -15.19 6.85
C ASP A 587 14.03 -14.80 5.39
N GLU A 588 15.07 -14.74 4.55
CA GLU A 588 14.95 -14.50 3.10
C GLU A 588 14.02 -15.53 2.42
N TRP A 589 14.11 -16.79 2.84
CA TRP A 589 13.23 -17.85 2.34
C TRP A 589 11.78 -17.60 2.74
N GLN A 590 11.51 -17.26 4.00
CA GLN A 590 10.15 -16.99 4.47
C GLN A 590 9.48 -15.83 3.73
N ASP A 591 10.27 -14.83 3.33
CA ASP A 591 9.78 -13.64 2.64
C ASP A 591 9.53 -13.87 1.15
N THR A 592 10.42 -14.60 0.46
CA THR A 592 10.42 -14.59 -1.01
C THR A 592 10.12 -15.93 -1.66
N ARG A 593 10.33 -17.05 -0.95
CA ARG A 593 10.37 -18.38 -1.60
C ARG A 593 9.00 -18.89 -2.00
N ALA A 594 7.96 -18.59 -1.22
CA ALA A 594 6.60 -19.03 -1.53
C ALA A 594 6.10 -18.45 -2.87
N ASP A 595 6.32 -17.16 -3.09
CA ASP A 595 5.95 -16.47 -4.34
C ASP A 595 6.77 -16.99 -5.52
N LYS A 596 8.08 -17.16 -5.34
CA LYS A 596 8.97 -17.75 -6.37
C LYS A 596 8.51 -19.16 -6.78
N VAL A 597 8.12 -20.00 -5.82
CA VAL A 597 7.63 -21.37 -6.12
C VAL A 597 6.29 -21.30 -6.85
N ALA A 598 5.35 -20.47 -6.41
CA ALA A 598 4.03 -20.33 -7.02
C ALA A 598 4.10 -19.87 -8.47
N MET A 599 4.85 -18.79 -8.73
CA MET A 599 5.01 -18.20 -10.05
C MET A 599 5.68 -19.17 -11.04
N ASN A 600 6.68 -19.93 -10.57
CA ASN A 600 7.42 -20.85 -11.44
C ASN A 600 6.66 -22.17 -11.68
N GLU A 601 6.19 -22.82 -10.63
CA GLU A 601 5.65 -24.17 -10.74
C GLU A 601 4.25 -24.19 -11.37
N SER A 602 3.46 -23.11 -11.24
CA SER A 602 2.20 -22.97 -11.98
C SER A 602 2.43 -23.04 -13.50
N VAL A 603 3.42 -22.31 -14.01
CA VAL A 603 3.74 -22.31 -15.45
C VAL A 603 4.46 -23.60 -15.86
N LYS A 604 5.43 -24.07 -15.07
CA LYS A 604 6.22 -25.28 -15.39
C LYS A 604 5.34 -26.51 -15.47
N LEU A 605 4.53 -26.78 -14.45
CA LEU A 605 3.67 -27.96 -14.41
C LEU A 605 2.67 -27.94 -15.56
N GLY A 606 1.97 -26.81 -15.76
CA GLY A 606 0.96 -26.74 -16.81
C GLY A 606 1.57 -26.91 -18.20
N SER A 607 2.75 -26.34 -18.47
CA SER A 607 3.39 -26.49 -19.78
C SER A 607 3.97 -27.90 -19.97
N ALA A 608 4.50 -28.51 -18.91
CA ALA A 608 5.00 -29.89 -18.95
C ALA A 608 3.88 -30.89 -19.22
N VAL A 609 2.73 -30.74 -18.54
CA VAL A 609 1.56 -31.62 -18.74
C VAL A 609 1.00 -31.45 -20.15
N ALA A 610 0.85 -30.22 -20.65
CA ALA A 610 0.39 -29.99 -22.02
C ALA A 610 1.31 -30.65 -23.05
N LYS A 611 2.64 -30.49 -22.89
CA LYS A 611 3.64 -31.14 -23.75
C LYS A 611 3.51 -32.67 -23.75
N THR A 612 3.33 -33.26 -22.58
CA THR A 612 3.17 -34.71 -22.44
C THR A 612 1.86 -35.20 -23.07
N VAL A 613 0.76 -34.46 -22.91
CA VAL A 613 -0.52 -34.78 -23.56
C VAL A 613 -0.37 -34.76 -25.08
N PHE A 614 0.25 -33.72 -25.63
CA PHE A 614 0.54 -33.63 -27.06
C PHE A 614 1.39 -34.82 -27.54
N ALA A 615 2.45 -35.18 -26.80
CA ALA A 615 3.28 -36.32 -27.14
C ALA A 615 2.53 -37.65 -27.13
N ILE A 616 1.69 -37.90 -26.11
CA ILE A 616 0.91 -39.14 -25.98
C ILE A 616 -0.14 -39.24 -27.09
N ALA A 617 -0.76 -38.12 -27.45
CA ALA A 617 -1.76 -38.06 -28.51
C ALA A 617 -1.17 -38.05 -29.94
N GLY A 618 0.16 -38.18 -30.07
CA GLY A 618 0.86 -38.33 -31.35
C GLY A 618 1.14 -37.03 -32.10
N ILE A 619 1.09 -35.87 -31.43
CA ILE A 619 1.53 -34.59 -32.01
C ILE A 619 3.06 -34.61 -32.15
N VAL A 620 3.57 -34.25 -33.33
CA VAL A 620 5.01 -34.32 -33.63
C VAL A 620 5.69 -32.98 -33.38
N LEU A 621 5.00 -31.85 -33.56
CA LEU A 621 5.57 -30.51 -33.45
C LEU A 621 4.85 -29.68 -32.39
N ILE A 622 5.61 -28.84 -31.70
CA ILE A 622 5.09 -27.85 -30.75
C ILE A 622 5.68 -26.49 -31.06
N ARG A 623 4.87 -25.45 -30.88
CA ARG A 623 5.25 -24.06 -31.10
C ARG A 623 5.21 -23.28 -29.79
N TRP A 624 6.20 -22.43 -29.57
CA TRP A 624 6.23 -21.52 -28.43
C TRP A 624 5.38 -20.29 -28.71
N LEU A 625 4.61 -19.85 -27.71
CA LEU A 625 3.70 -18.72 -27.80
C LEU A 625 3.86 -17.80 -26.59
N ALA A 626 4.27 -16.56 -26.83
CA ALA A 626 4.42 -15.54 -25.80
C ALA A 626 3.13 -14.71 -25.63
N PHE A 627 2.69 -14.52 -24.38
CA PHE A 627 1.54 -13.68 -24.03
C PHE A 627 2.01 -12.36 -23.40
N GLY A 628 1.27 -11.28 -23.69
CA GLY A 628 1.39 -10.00 -22.98
C GLY A 628 1.70 -8.80 -23.87
N SER A 629 1.33 -7.61 -23.39
CA SER A 629 1.62 -6.33 -24.08
C SER A 629 3.06 -5.84 -23.91
N GLN A 630 3.84 -6.48 -23.03
CA GLN A 630 5.26 -6.23 -22.75
C GLN A 630 6.01 -7.57 -22.63
N THR A 631 6.09 -8.32 -23.72
CA THR A 631 6.96 -9.51 -23.79
C THR A 631 8.42 -9.06 -23.65
N CYS A 632 9.17 -9.71 -22.75
CA CYS A 632 10.60 -9.43 -22.62
C CYS A 632 11.35 -9.88 -23.90
N ASN A 633 12.58 -9.38 -24.09
CA ASN A 633 13.39 -9.73 -25.26
C ASN A 633 13.56 -11.25 -25.42
N LEU A 634 13.80 -11.96 -24.32
CA LEU A 634 13.97 -13.42 -24.30
C LEU A 634 12.73 -14.19 -24.78
N CYS A 635 11.56 -13.87 -24.23
CA CYS A 635 10.32 -14.55 -24.59
C CYS A 635 9.85 -14.14 -26.00
N SER A 636 10.30 -12.99 -26.53
CA SER A 636 10.06 -12.56 -27.91
C SER A 636 10.93 -13.29 -28.94
N GLU A 637 12.17 -13.67 -28.59
CA GLU A 637 13.06 -14.44 -29.48
C GLU A 637 12.58 -15.88 -29.69
N LEU A 638 11.97 -16.49 -28.67
CA LEU A 638 11.40 -17.83 -28.76
C LEU A 638 9.99 -17.83 -29.36
N ASP A 639 9.32 -16.68 -29.42
CA ASP A 639 7.94 -16.61 -29.89
C ASP A 639 7.82 -17.08 -31.34
N GLY A 640 6.91 -18.01 -31.57
CA GLY A 640 6.69 -18.60 -32.89
C GLY A 640 7.69 -19.67 -33.32
N GLN A 641 8.72 -19.96 -32.54
CA GLN A 641 9.63 -21.08 -32.82
C GLN A 641 8.88 -22.41 -32.72
N THR A 642 9.12 -23.32 -33.67
CA THR A 642 8.55 -24.67 -33.70
C THR A 642 9.66 -25.71 -33.58
N ILE A 643 9.47 -26.72 -32.74
CA ILE A 643 10.41 -27.83 -32.53
C ILE A 643 9.65 -29.16 -32.47
N GLY A 644 10.37 -30.29 -32.53
CA GLY A 644 9.80 -31.59 -32.22
C GLY A 644 9.27 -31.68 -30.79
N VAL A 645 8.14 -32.36 -30.57
CA VAL A 645 7.53 -32.51 -29.24
C VAL A 645 8.48 -33.16 -28.21
N GLN A 646 9.50 -33.91 -28.65
CA GLN A 646 10.51 -34.50 -27.77
C GLN A 646 11.79 -33.64 -27.64
N GLU A 647 11.91 -32.60 -28.44
CA GLU A 647 13.08 -31.73 -28.49
C GLU A 647 12.99 -30.62 -27.43
N LYS A 648 14.07 -29.83 -27.31
CA LYS A 648 14.16 -28.68 -26.41
C LYS A 648 14.22 -27.39 -27.22
N PHE A 649 13.56 -26.35 -26.73
CA PHE A 649 13.61 -25.02 -27.35
C PHE A 649 14.98 -24.36 -27.15
N VAL A 650 15.58 -24.59 -25.98
CA VAL A 650 16.91 -24.10 -25.62
C VAL A 650 17.73 -25.28 -25.12
N ASN A 651 18.90 -25.50 -25.71
CA ASN A 651 19.84 -26.54 -25.29
C ASN A 651 20.66 -26.11 -24.07
N LYS A 652 21.29 -27.08 -23.40
CA LYS A 652 22.16 -26.78 -22.26
C LYS A 652 23.34 -25.92 -22.73
N GLY A 653 23.58 -24.77 -22.08
CA GLY A 653 24.67 -23.86 -22.41
C GLY A 653 24.48 -23.01 -23.67
N GLN A 654 23.31 -23.05 -24.32
CA GLN A 654 22.97 -22.18 -25.44
C GLN A 654 22.65 -20.77 -24.93
N GLU A 655 23.14 -19.73 -25.59
CA GLU A 655 22.82 -18.33 -25.25
C GLU A 655 21.49 -17.92 -25.89
N VAL A 656 20.64 -17.25 -25.11
CA VAL A 656 19.37 -16.65 -25.55
C VAL A 656 19.30 -15.28 -24.86
N GLY A 657 19.16 -14.20 -25.61
CA GLY A 657 19.34 -12.81 -25.13
C GLY A 657 20.59 -12.60 -24.26
N ASP A 658 20.43 -11.92 -23.10
CA ASP A 658 21.52 -11.58 -22.16
C ASP A 658 21.84 -12.68 -21.12
N MET A 659 21.22 -13.86 -21.21
CA MET A 659 21.39 -14.95 -20.25
C MET A 659 22.24 -16.09 -20.81
N THR A 660 23.30 -16.43 -20.08
CA THR A 660 24.18 -17.59 -20.34
C THR A 660 23.98 -18.66 -19.27
N ASP A 661 24.05 -19.95 -19.65
CA ASP A 661 23.98 -21.15 -18.77
C ASP A 661 22.58 -21.74 -18.45
N TYR A 662 21.80 -22.05 -19.49
CA TYR A 662 20.57 -22.84 -19.33
C TYR A 662 20.86 -24.32 -19.06
N GLN A 663 20.06 -24.98 -18.21
CA GLN A 663 20.05 -26.45 -18.04
C GLN A 663 19.32 -27.21 -19.18
N GLY A 664 18.80 -26.46 -20.15
CA GLY A 664 18.04 -26.93 -21.30
C GLY A 664 16.53 -27.02 -21.02
N THR A 665 15.73 -26.28 -21.80
CA THR A 665 14.31 -26.03 -21.53
C THR A 665 13.42 -26.57 -22.64
N GLY A 666 12.55 -27.52 -22.30
CA GLY A 666 11.62 -28.14 -23.25
C GLY A 666 10.24 -27.50 -23.31
N HIS A 667 9.88 -26.65 -22.34
CA HIS A 667 8.58 -25.98 -22.22
C HIS A 667 8.72 -24.75 -21.30
N PRO A 668 7.80 -23.77 -21.36
CA PRO A 668 7.79 -22.62 -20.47
C PRO A 668 7.73 -22.97 -18.97
N PRO A 669 8.16 -22.05 -18.09
CA PRO A 669 8.77 -20.74 -18.36
C PRO A 669 10.29 -20.84 -18.53
N LEU A 670 10.86 -19.93 -19.32
CA LEU A 670 12.32 -19.82 -19.49
C LEU A 670 13.00 -19.09 -18.31
N HIS A 671 12.34 -18.07 -17.77
CA HIS A 671 12.77 -17.30 -16.59
C HIS A 671 11.57 -16.99 -15.68
N GLN A 672 11.84 -16.48 -14.48
CA GLN A 672 10.79 -16.14 -13.54
C GLN A 672 9.83 -15.10 -14.13
N GLY A 673 8.53 -15.36 -14.01
CA GLY A 673 7.46 -14.45 -14.42
C GLY A 673 7.19 -14.33 -15.91
N CYS A 674 7.72 -15.22 -16.76
CA CYS A 674 7.34 -15.20 -18.17
C CYS A 674 5.92 -15.77 -18.39
N GLU A 675 5.10 -15.04 -19.14
CA GLU A 675 3.76 -15.44 -19.57
C GLU A 675 3.80 -16.18 -20.92
N CYS A 676 4.39 -17.38 -20.98
CA CYS A 676 4.47 -18.16 -22.23
C CYS A 676 3.72 -19.50 -22.13
N GLU A 677 3.24 -19.97 -23.28
CA GLU A 677 2.67 -21.30 -23.48
C GLU A 677 3.36 -22.03 -24.64
N ILE A 678 3.00 -23.30 -24.77
CA ILE A 678 3.21 -24.07 -25.98
C ILE A 678 1.86 -24.45 -26.57
N VAL A 679 1.81 -24.53 -27.89
CA VAL A 679 0.65 -25.04 -28.66
C VAL A 679 1.10 -26.18 -29.57
N ALA A 680 0.19 -27.10 -29.84
CA ALA A 680 0.40 -28.20 -30.77
C ALA A 680 0.40 -27.68 -32.20
N GLU A 681 1.37 -28.08 -33.02
CA GLU A 681 1.39 -27.81 -34.47
C GLU A 681 1.32 -29.17 -35.19
N GLU A 682 0.35 -29.34 -36.09
CA GLU A 682 0.15 -30.58 -36.86
C GLU A 682 1.01 -30.65 -38.12
#